data_AF-A0A7X6XAV3-F1
#
_entry.id   AF-A0A7X6XAV3-F1
#
_cell.length_a   1.000
_cell.length_b   1.000
_cell.length_c   1.000
_cell.angle_alpha   90.00
_cell.angle_beta   90.00
_cell.angle_gamma   90.00
#
_symmetry.space_group_name_H-M   'P 1'
#
loop_
_entity.id
_entity.type
_entity.pdbx_description
1 polymer ?
#
loop_
_entity_poly.entity_id
_entity_poly.type
_entity_poly.pdbx_seq_one_letter_code
_entity_poly.pdbx_strand_id
1 'polypeptide(L)'
;YANQLDVPGVHEFRVHVRALRTLLSFAKVEDTFKSVHKLLSPLRDLDVLSQEWEEIRNPNQLELTNLLIYVRNKLVEELQSHDFKKEMEISFLNLKQPLELDDEFIEARVKQWINKLNKLKSDSYEETHQRRILIKKIRTIQELLNLEEIDQKKLTKQKDKLGELVDHHIMLVQLESFHDVDNPDLQAEIEYFKHLIKRSDSKLRHFKHDVSLYHQERTKLLGGKFARLQRQMIDASVPVLLIIEGWESSGHDVVIRDVIWELNPRNYNVRQYHFYDRFSDDYPVLRKYYELLPERGNMMILDRSYYFKLMNDLDSPIVKRSELIESFEKLLSDDGMVILKFFLHVKKKTHKKRLNELRNDKKRSFFITEVDEAQYEHYDKFERRINKILDKTDFSFAPWHLVSAENLGDAAKEIMSLSIQSIHDSLRKDNITQNDRIPFTGPYPLIDLDLSKTVDDETYDGELKSLQQEIEELTYQLYLKKIPTMIVFEGVDAAGKGGAIERLTRTMDPRFYDVVTISAPSQQEKDYHYLWRFYQHFPPKGKMVIFDRSWYGRVLVERIEGFASEPEWERAYGEINQMEEQLSKQGMLILKYFIMIDSDEQLKRFNDREQDQDKVYKLTDEDWRNRDHWDAYQDAMNEMLHRTSTELVPWVIVEGNDKRYARLKVLRDFVEQAKRTLNLDD
;
A
#
# COMPACT_ATOMS: atom_id res chain seq x y z
N TYR A 1 -24.53 -0.42 17.71
CA TYR A 1 -25.19 -1.36 16.80
C TYR A 1 -25.29 -0.84 15.36
N ALA A 2 -26.02 0.24 15.03
CA ALA A 2 -26.06 0.76 13.64
C ALA A 2 -24.67 1.13 13.06
N ASN A 3 -23.75 1.65 13.90
CA ASN A 3 -22.35 1.89 13.51
C ASN A 3 -21.52 0.59 13.29
N GLN A 4 -22.01 -0.58 13.70
CA GLN A 4 -21.32 -1.87 13.50
C GLN A 4 -21.77 -2.60 12.22
N LEU A 5 -22.82 -2.12 11.52
CA LEU A 5 -23.45 -2.80 10.38
C LEU A 5 -23.48 -1.97 9.09
N ASP A 6 -22.80 -0.83 9.06
CA ASP A 6 -22.52 0.00 7.88
C ASP A 6 -23.70 0.25 6.91
N VAL A 7 -24.83 0.73 7.43
CA VAL A 7 -26.04 1.02 6.63
C VAL A 7 -26.06 2.50 6.16
N PRO A 8 -26.25 2.79 4.87
CA PRO A 8 -26.35 4.16 4.33
C PRO A 8 -27.55 4.95 4.89
N GLY A 9 -27.40 6.27 5.11
CA GLY A 9 -28.48 7.19 5.54
C GLY A 9 -28.58 7.46 7.06
N VAL A 10 -27.86 6.69 7.88
CA VAL A 10 -27.79 6.92 9.35
C VAL A 10 -27.16 8.28 9.69
N HIS A 11 -26.33 8.81 8.79
CA HIS A 11 -25.67 10.11 8.94
C HIS A 11 -26.66 11.28 8.79
N GLU A 12 -27.56 11.23 7.80
CA GLU A 12 -28.57 12.27 7.56
C GLU A 12 -29.60 12.33 8.69
N PHE A 13 -29.97 11.17 9.24
CA PHE A 13 -30.82 11.09 10.43
C PHE A 13 -30.17 11.77 11.65
N ARG A 14 -28.86 11.61 11.85
CA ARG A 14 -28.10 12.29 12.93
C ARG A 14 -28.05 13.81 12.76
N VAL A 15 -27.92 14.29 11.52
CA VAL A 15 -27.87 15.72 11.21
C VAL A 15 -29.21 16.39 11.51
N HIS A 16 -30.33 15.78 11.10
CA HIS A 16 -31.68 16.31 11.35
C HIS A 16 -32.01 16.35 12.85
N VAL A 17 -31.66 15.31 13.61
CA VAL A 17 -31.85 15.28 15.07
C VAL A 17 -31.03 16.34 15.79
N ARG A 18 -29.80 16.63 15.34
CA ARG A 18 -28.95 17.70 15.92
C ARG A 18 -29.45 19.10 15.57
N ALA A 19 -29.94 19.32 14.36
CA ALA A 19 -30.53 20.58 13.93
C ALA A 19 -31.80 20.89 14.75
N LEU A 20 -32.69 19.91 14.92
CA LEU A 20 -33.90 20.04 15.75
C LEU A 20 -33.58 20.37 17.21
N ARG A 21 -32.57 19.70 17.79
CA ARG A 21 -32.15 19.93 19.18
C ARG A 21 -31.56 21.33 19.40
N THR A 22 -30.94 21.87 18.37
CA THR A 22 -30.36 23.22 18.37
C THR A 22 -31.47 24.27 18.23
N LEU A 23 -32.41 24.07 17.31
CA LEU A 23 -33.59 24.93 17.15
C LEU A 23 -34.47 24.97 18.42
N LEU A 24 -34.70 23.83 19.05
CA LEU A 24 -35.45 23.72 20.32
C LEU A 24 -34.73 24.40 21.51
N SER A 25 -33.42 24.60 21.44
CA SER A 25 -32.66 25.33 22.47
C SER A 25 -32.81 26.86 22.39
N PHE A 26 -33.38 27.38 21.29
CA PHE A 26 -33.68 28.80 21.11
C PHE A 26 -35.09 29.19 21.60
N ALA A 27 -36.04 28.24 21.66
CA ALA A 27 -37.39 28.51 22.17
C ALA A 27 -37.43 28.37 23.70
N LYS A 28 -37.56 29.50 24.42
CA LYS A 28 -37.79 29.48 25.87
C LYS A 28 -39.21 28.99 26.18
N VAL A 29 -39.44 27.67 26.17
CA VAL A 29 -40.64 27.09 26.80
C VAL A 29 -40.26 25.75 27.44
N GLU A 30 -40.06 25.78 28.75
CA GLU A 30 -39.69 24.63 29.60
C GLU A 30 -40.74 23.51 29.55
N ASP A 31 -42.00 23.85 29.20
CA ASP A 31 -43.11 22.91 29.10
C ASP A 31 -43.18 22.17 27.74
N THR A 32 -42.74 22.77 26.64
CA THR A 32 -42.62 22.07 25.33
C THR A 32 -41.52 21.01 25.39
N PHE A 33 -40.45 21.27 26.14
CA PHE A 33 -39.39 20.29 26.36
C PHE A 33 -39.88 19.07 27.13
N LYS A 34 -40.80 19.25 28.10
CA LYS A 34 -41.41 18.14 28.86
C LYS A 34 -42.39 17.33 28.01
N SER A 35 -43.20 17.97 27.18
CA SER A 35 -44.15 17.26 26.29
C SER A 35 -43.43 16.47 25.20
N VAL A 36 -42.41 17.03 24.56
CA VAL A 36 -41.56 16.33 23.57
C VAL A 36 -40.75 15.21 24.22
N HIS A 37 -40.22 15.42 25.43
CA HIS A 37 -39.52 14.37 26.17
C HIS A 37 -40.47 13.23 26.63
N LYS A 38 -41.75 13.52 26.86
CA LYS A 38 -42.79 12.51 27.18
C LYS A 38 -43.24 11.74 25.93
N LEU A 39 -43.30 12.40 24.77
CA LEU A 39 -43.57 11.80 23.45
C LEU A 39 -42.40 10.95 22.92
N LEU A 40 -41.16 11.34 23.20
CA LEU A 40 -39.95 10.57 22.88
C LEU A 40 -39.60 9.52 23.94
N SER A 41 -40.33 9.47 25.06
CA SER A 41 -40.14 8.50 26.14
C SER A 41 -40.29 7.04 25.68
N PRO A 42 -41.25 6.66 24.82
CA PRO A 42 -41.38 5.29 24.33
C PRO A 42 -40.21 4.85 23.44
N LEU A 43 -39.48 5.79 22.83
CA LEU A 43 -38.29 5.51 22.02
C LEU A 43 -37.01 5.35 22.87
N ARG A 44 -37.08 5.69 24.17
CA ARG A 44 -35.95 5.57 25.09
C ARG A 44 -35.88 4.21 25.76
N ASP A 45 -37.04 3.58 25.98
CA ASP A 45 -37.12 2.20 26.44
C ASP A 45 -37.08 1.27 25.22
N LEU A 46 -35.87 1.08 24.70
CA LEU A 46 -35.51 0.03 23.74
C LEU A 46 -35.81 -1.40 24.26
N ASP A 47 -36.30 -1.54 25.49
CA ASP A 47 -36.71 -2.80 26.10
C ASP A 47 -38.09 -3.30 25.62
N VAL A 48 -38.97 -2.46 25.07
CA VAL A 48 -40.26 -2.96 24.54
C VAL A 48 -40.09 -3.68 23.20
N LEU A 49 -39.11 -3.27 22.38
CA LEU A 49 -38.71 -4.04 21.19
C LEU A 49 -37.94 -5.32 21.57
N SER A 50 -37.45 -5.45 22.82
CA SER A 50 -36.73 -6.64 23.26
C SER A 50 -37.63 -7.87 23.43
N GLN A 51 -38.94 -7.69 23.69
CA GLN A 51 -39.88 -8.80 23.83
C GLN A 51 -40.31 -9.39 22.49
N GLU A 52 -40.36 -8.62 21.41
CA GLU A 52 -40.57 -9.14 20.04
C GLU A 52 -39.26 -9.70 19.43
N TRP A 53 -38.10 -9.32 19.99
CA TRP A 53 -36.78 -9.75 19.52
C TRP A 53 -36.44 -11.22 19.83
N GLU A 54 -37.06 -11.84 20.85
CA GLU A 54 -36.81 -13.27 21.14
C GLU A 54 -37.42 -14.22 20.09
N GLU A 55 -38.38 -13.76 19.27
CA GLU A 55 -38.99 -14.60 18.23
C GLU A 55 -38.21 -14.63 16.90
N ILE A 56 -37.24 -13.72 16.68
CA ILE A 56 -36.48 -13.66 15.41
C ILE A 56 -35.01 -14.04 15.64
N ARG A 57 -34.76 -15.35 15.78
CA ARG A 57 -33.41 -15.91 15.68
C ARG A 57 -32.97 -15.91 14.21
N ASN A 58 -32.26 -14.84 13.81
CA ASN A 58 -31.70 -14.50 12.48
C ASN A 58 -32.63 -13.76 11.52
N PRO A 59 -32.72 -12.41 11.60
CA PRO A 59 -33.26 -11.61 10.51
C PRO A 59 -32.20 -11.41 9.43
N ASN A 60 -32.56 -11.62 8.17
CA ASN A 60 -31.71 -11.25 7.04
C ASN A 60 -31.75 -9.72 6.81
N GLN A 61 -30.79 -9.21 6.04
CA GLN A 61 -30.59 -7.76 5.82
C GLN A 61 -31.85 -7.03 5.33
N LEU A 62 -32.74 -7.74 4.61
CA LEU A 62 -33.97 -7.20 4.04
C LEU A 62 -35.03 -6.86 5.09
N GLU A 63 -35.17 -7.66 6.15
CA GLU A 63 -36.13 -7.42 7.23
C GLU A 63 -35.76 -6.19 8.07
N LEU A 64 -34.46 -5.98 8.32
CA LEU A 64 -33.95 -4.79 9.01
C LEU A 64 -34.13 -3.50 8.19
N THR A 65 -33.91 -3.56 6.88
CA THR A 65 -34.15 -2.42 5.98
C THR A 65 -35.63 -2.05 5.93
N ASN A 66 -36.52 -3.04 5.87
CA ASN A 66 -37.97 -2.80 5.88
C ASN A 66 -38.46 -2.19 7.19
N LEU A 67 -37.89 -2.60 8.33
CA LEU A 67 -38.21 -2.02 9.64
C LEU A 67 -37.75 -0.55 9.76
N LEU A 68 -36.57 -0.23 9.24
CA LEU A 68 -36.06 1.15 9.21
C LEU A 68 -36.88 2.06 8.28
N ILE A 69 -37.34 1.52 7.15
CA ILE A 69 -38.26 2.21 6.24
C ILE A 69 -39.62 2.43 6.93
N TYR A 70 -40.13 1.43 7.64
CA TYR A 70 -41.38 1.55 8.42
C TYR A 70 -41.28 2.65 9.48
N VAL A 71 -40.23 2.66 10.30
CA VAL A 71 -40.01 3.68 11.34
C VAL A 71 -39.86 5.08 10.73
N ARG A 72 -39.10 5.22 9.63
CA ARG A 72 -38.98 6.49 8.89
C ARG A 72 -40.34 6.99 8.41
N ASN A 73 -41.14 6.12 7.80
CA ASN A 73 -42.44 6.49 7.23
C ASN A 73 -43.45 6.87 8.32
N LYS A 74 -43.45 6.15 9.44
CA LYS A 74 -44.29 6.46 10.61
C LYS A 74 -43.95 7.82 11.23
N LEU A 75 -42.66 8.16 11.27
CA LEU A 75 -42.17 9.47 11.73
C LEU A 75 -42.58 10.61 10.79
N VAL A 76 -42.55 10.37 9.48
CA VAL A 76 -42.99 11.33 8.47
C VAL A 76 -44.51 11.54 8.54
N GLU A 77 -45.30 10.47 8.72
CA GLU A 77 -46.76 10.57 8.92
C GLU A 77 -47.12 11.37 10.18
N GLU A 78 -46.43 11.15 11.30
CA GLU A 78 -46.69 11.91 12.54
C GLU A 78 -46.32 13.39 12.40
N LEU A 79 -45.21 13.70 11.72
CA LEU A 79 -44.80 15.08 11.43
C LEU A 79 -45.74 15.80 10.45
N GLN A 80 -46.39 15.05 9.56
CA GLN A 80 -47.38 15.56 8.62
C GLN A 80 -48.81 15.53 9.17
N SER A 81 -49.04 14.88 10.31
CA SER A 81 -50.36 14.76 10.92
C SER A 81 -50.92 16.13 11.30
N HIS A 82 -52.20 16.32 11.01
CA HIS A 82 -52.87 17.61 11.17
C HIS A 82 -52.94 18.06 12.64
N ASP A 83 -52.92 17.09 13.57
CA ASP A 83 -52.92 17.32 15.02
C ASP A 83 -51.56 17.82 15.54
N PHE A 84 -50.44 17.30 15.03
CA PHE A 84 -49.10 17.80 15.41
C PHE A 84 -48.88 19.26 14.96
N LYS A 85 -49.38 19.61 13.77
CA LYS A 85 -49.36 20.98 13.25
C LYS A 85 -50.24 21.91 14.09
N LYS A 86 -51.41 21.43 14.53
CA LYS A 86 -52.33 22.17 15.43
C LYS A 86 -51.74 22.37 16.82
N GLU A 87 -51.08 21.36 17.40
CA GLU A 87 -50.42 21.49 18.71
C GLU A 87 -49.25 22.47 18.67
N MET A 88 -48.50 22.51 17.56
CA MET A 88 -47.47 23.52 17.30
C MET A 88 -48.05 24.93 17.17
N GLU A 89 -49.14 25.10 16.41
CA GLU A 89 -49.82 26.39 16.25
C GLU A 89 -50.45 26.90 17.56
N ILE A 90 -51.08 26.01 18.34
CA ILE A 90 -51.65 26.33 19.67
C ILE A 90 -50.54 26.70 20.66
N SER A 91 -49.37 26.06 20.56
CA SER A 91 -48.19 26.40 21.39
C SER A 91 -47.57 27.75 21.00
N PHE A 92 -47.62 28.12 19.72
CA PHE A 92 -47.15 29.42 19.24
C PHE A 92 -48.13 30.57 19.57
N LEU A 93 -49.44 30.32 19.54
CA LEU A 93 -50.49 31.32 19.82
C LEU A 93 -50.57 31.74 21.31
N ASN A 94 -50.05 30.94 22.25
CA ASN A 94 -50.05 31.27 23.68
C ASN A 94 -48.87 32.13 24.15
N LEU A 95 -47.98 32.55 23.25
CA LEU A 95 -46.99 33.60 23.54
C LEU A 95 -47.71 34.95 23.58
N LYS A 96 -48.03 35.42 24.79
CA LYS A 96 -48.82 36.65 25.03
C LYS A 96 -48.20 37.97 24.55
N GLN A 97 -47.05 37.96 23.89
CA GLN A 97 -46.54 39.06 23.06
C GLN A 97 -45.70 38.47 21.91
N PRO A 98 -45.79 39.01 20.68
CA PRO A 98 -44.86 38.66 19.62
C PRO A 98 -43.45 39.06 20.05
N LEU A 99 -42.48 38.15 19.94
CA LEU A 99 -41.07 38.50 20.08
C LEU A 99 -40.66 39.26 18.81
N GLU A 100 -40.86 40.57 18.78
CA GLU A 100 -40.18 41.42 17.81
C GLU A 100 -38.71 41.50 18.24
N LEU A 101 -37.88 40.69 17.58
CA LEU A 101 -36.42 40.79 17.65
C LEU A 101 -36.01 41.99 16.78
N ASP A 102 -36.19 43.19 17.31
CA ASP A 102 -35.69 44.40 16.63
C ASP A 102 -34.15 44.51 16.75
N ASP A 103 -33.56 45.25 15.81
CA ASP A 103 -32.10 45.41 15.72
C ASP A 103 -31.52 46.06 17.00
N GLU A 104 -32.31 46.89 17.69
CA GLU A 104 -31.92 47.59 18.91
C GLU A 104 -31.76 46.62 20.11
N PHE A 105 -32.66 45.64 20.23
CA PHE A 105 -32.58 44.57 21.22
C PHE A 105 -31.38 43.65 20.97
N ILE A 106 -31.09 43.34 19.71
CA ILE A 106 -29.96 42.49 19.34
C ILE A 106 -28.63 43.23 19.59
N GLU A 107 -28.54 44.49 19.23
CA GLU A 107 -27.34 45.31 19.44
C GLU A 107 -27.06 45.52 20.93
N ALA A 108 -28.10 45.76 21.75
CA ALA A 108 -27.97 45.85 23.20
C ALA A 108 -27.43 44.55 23.81
N ARG A 109 -27.86 43.39 23.27
CA ARG A 109 -27.44 42.09 23.77
C ARG A 109 -26.00 41.74 23.37
N VAL A 110 -25.59 42.09 22.16
CA VAL A 110 -24.20 41.96 21.69
C VAL A 110 -23.27 42.85 22.49
N LYS A 111 -23.63 44.12 22.74
CA LYS A 111 -22.87 45.04 23.62
C LYS A 111 -22.70 44.49 25.03
N GLN A 112 -23.74 43.87 25.59
CA GLN A 112 -23.67 43.23 26.91
C GLN A 112 -22.70 42.03 26.94
N TRP A 113 -22.67 41.23 25.87
CA TRP A 113 -21.75 40.11 25.75
C TRP A 113 -20.30 40.53 25.53
N ILE A 114 -20.06 41.58 24.73
CA ILE A 114 -18.74 42.18 24.56
C ILE A 114 -18.22 42.73 25.89
N ASN A 115 -19.07 43.43 26.66
CA ASN A 115 -18.70 43.90 28.00
C ASN A 115 -18.42 42.75 28.97
N LYS A 116 -19.15 41.63 28.89
CA LYS A 116 -18.89 40.44 29.70
C LYS A 116 -17.58 39.75 29.29
N LEU A 117 -17.30 39.69 27.99
CA LEU A 117 -16.07 39.14 27.43
C LEU A 117 -14.83 39.95 27.85
N ASN A 118 -14.95 41.28 27.87
CA ASN A 118 -13.86 42.19 28.27
C ASN A 118 -13.53 42.12 29.77
N LYS A 119 -14.47 41.66 30.62
CA LYS A 119 -14.27 41.51 32.07
C LYS A 119 -13.64 40.18 32.47
N LEU A 120 -13.64 39.17 31.60
CA LEU A 120 -12.96 37.89 31.84
C LEU A 120 -11.45 38.11 31.66
N LYS A 121 -10.59 37.47 32.47
CA LYS A 121 -9.13 37.69 32.41
C LYS A 121 -8.33 36.52 31.81
N SER A 122 -8.99 35.39 31.54
CA SER A 122 -8.41 34.16 30.94
C SER A 122 -7.39 33.44 31.83
N ASP A 123 -7.47 33.66 33.14
CA ASP A 123 -6.54 33.08 34.11
C ASP A 123 -7.00 31.69 34.60
N SER A 124 -8.21 31.26 34.22
CA SER A 124 -8.76 29.93 34.55
C SER A 124 -9.39 29.21 33.34
N TYR A 125 -9.46 27.88 33.42
CA TYR A 125 -10.08 27.02 32.40
C TYR A 125 -11.56 27.37 32.18
N GLU A 126 -12.27 27.69 33.27
CA GLU A 126 -13.70 27.98 33.24
C GLU A 126 -13.98 29.36 32.62
N GLU A 127 -13.16 30.36 32.93
CA GLU A 127 -13.22 31.66 32.24
C GLU A 127 -12.87 31.54 30.76
N THR A 128 -11.88 30.71 30.42
CA THR A 128 -11.49 30.44 29.02
C THR A 128 -12.62 29.77 28.24
N HIS A 129 -13.33 28.82 28.85
CA HIS A 129 -14.50 28.17 28.26
C HIS A 129 -15.66 29.16 28.06
N GLN A 130 -15.94 30.02 29.05
CA GLN A 130 -16.97 31.05 28.93
C GLN A 130 -16.63 32.09 27.86
N ARG A 131 -15.35 32.48 27.72
CA ARG A 131 -14.89 33.35 26.60
C ARG A 131 -15.14 32.70 25.24
N ARG A 132 -14.83 31.41 25.08
CA ARG A 132 -15.04 30.67 23.82
C ARG A 132 -16.52 30.68 23.41
N ILE A 133 -17.42 30.45 24.35
CA ILE A 133 -18.87 30.47 24.09
C ILE A 133 -19.35 31.89 23.71
N LEU A 134 -18.89 32.91 24.41
CA LEU A 134 -19.26 34.31 24.14
C LEU A 134 -18.77 34.78 22.76
N ILE A 135 -17.52 34.46 22.40
CA ILE A 135 -16.94 34.81 21.09
C ILE A 135 -17.70 34.13 19.95
N LYS A 136 -18.00 32.83 20.08
CA LYS A 136 -18.77 32.09 19.08
C LYS A 136 -20.17 32.69 18.88
N LYS A 137 -20.86 33.06 19.98
CA LYS A 137 -22.16 33.73 19.94
C LYS A 137 -22.13 35.10 19.27
N ILE A 138 -21.10 35.90 19.53
CA ILE A 138 -20.94 37.24 18.94
C ILE A 138 -20.67 37.13 17.42
N ARG A 139 -19.78 36.23 17.00
CA ARG A 139 -19.46 36.02 15.57
C ARG A 139 -20.67 35.60 14.75
N THR A 140 -21.41 34.60 15.24
CA THR A 140 -22.59 34.11 14.52
C THR A 140 -23.65 35.20 14.33
N ILE A 141 -23.81 36.12 15.29
CA ILE A 141 -24.75 37.24 15.14
C ILE A 141 -24.19 38.32 14.20
N GLN A 142 -22.89 38.60 14.23
CA GLN A 142 -22.26 39.56 13.30
C GLN A 142 -22.34 39.10 11.85
N GLU A 143 -22.17 37.80 11.60
CA GLU A 143 -22.30 37.17 10.27
C GLU A 143 -23.75 37.14 9.80
N LEU A 144 -24.73 36.92 10.70
CA LEU A 144 -26.15 36.90 10.35
C LEU A 144 -26.75 38.29 10.07
N LEU A 145 -26.15 39.36 10.60
CA LEU A 145 -26.68 40.73 10.51
C LEU A 145 -25.88 41.69 9.62
N ASN A 146 -24.79 41.21 9.02
CA ASN A 146 -23.98 41.96 8.05
C ASN A 146 -23.50 43.34 8.54
N LEU A 147 -23.11 43.43 9.83
CA LEU A 147 -22.67 44.68 10.47
C LEU A 147 -21.20 45.00 10.14
N GLU A 148 -20.90 46.22 9.67
CA GLU A 148 -19.55 46.68 9.35
C GLU A 148 -18.62 46.83 10.58
N GLU A 149 -17.32 46.75 10.28
CA GLU A 149 -16.17 46.52 11.17
C GLU A 149 -16.07 47.41 12.42
N ILE A 150 -16.08 46.76 13.59
CA ILE A 150 -15.54 47.37 14.82
C ILE A 150 -14.03 47.06 14.91
N ASP A 151 -13.23 48.10 14.68
CA ASP A 151 -11.80 48.30 14.94
C ASP A 151 -10.89 47.05 15.01
N GLN A 152 -10.44 46.62 13.83
CA GLN A 152 -9.55 45.48 13.62
C GLN A 152 -8.20 45.56 14.34
N LYS A 153 -7.71 46.75 14.76
CA LYS A 153 -6.35 46.90 15.31
C LYS A 153 -6.14 46.23 16.68
N LYS A 154 -7.19 46.01 17.46
CA LYS A 154 -7.11 45.27 18.74
C LYS A 154 -7.15 43.75 18.58
N LEU A 155 -7.70 43.25 17.46
CA LEU A 155 -7.83 41.82 17.17
C LEU A 155 -6.56 41.22 16.54
N THR A 156 -5.78 42.01 15.79
CA THR A 156 -4.56 41.53 15.10
C THR A 156 -3.51 41.00 16.08
N LYS A 157 -3.38 41.60 17.27
CA LYS A 157 -2.41 41.16 18.29
C LYS A 157 -2.81 39.86 19.03
N GLN A 158 -4.08 39.45 18.93
CA GLN A 158 -4.58 38.16 19.44
C GLN A 158 -4.74 37.09 18.34
N LYS A 159 -4.73 37.50 17.06
CA LYS A 159 -4.79 36.64 15.87
C LYS A 159 -3.60 35.67 15.82
N ASP A 160 -2.41 36.14 16.19
CA ASP A 160 -1.17 35.34 16.20
C ASP A 160 -1.17 34.20 17.23
N LYS A 161 -2.02 34.25 18.26
CA LYS A 161 -2.15 33.19 19.28
C LYS A 161 -3.32 32.23 19.04
N LEU A 162 -4.28 32.59 18.18
CA LEU A 162 -5.49 31.82 17.94
C LEU A 162 -5.45 31.01 16.63
N GLY A 163 -4.53 31.33 15.72
CA GLY A 163 -4.33 30.60 14.45
C GLY A 163 -3.89 29.14 14.62
N GLU A 164 -3.50 28.71 15.82
CA GLU A 164 -3.03 27.35 16.08
C GLU A 164 -4.12 26.34 16.48
N LEU A 165 -5.39 26.72 16.70
CA LEU A 165 -6.29 25.86 17.51
C LEU A 165 -7.74 25.62 17.06
N VAL A 166 -8.26 26.14 15.93
CA VAL A 166 -9.73 26.12 15.74
C VAL A 166 -10.34 25.33 14.56
N ASP A 167 -9.88 25.32 13.31
CA ASP A 167 -10.76 24.81 12.23
C ASP A 167 -10.09 23.85 11.24
N HIS A 168 -10.11 22.53 11.52
CA HIS A 168 -9.54 21.54 10.57
C HIS A 168 -10.51 20.43 10.13
N HIS A 169 -11.49 20.01 10.94
CA HIS A 169 -12.33 18.85 10.61
C HIS A 169 -13.72 19.20 10.05
N ILE A 170 -14.25 20.40 10.33
CA ILE A 170 -15.60 20.82 9.87
C ILE A 170 -15.54 21.41 8.44
N MET A 171 -14.42 22.04 8.07
CA MET A 171 -14.24 22.66 6.74
C MET A 171 -13.97 21.64 5.62
N LEU A 172 -13.27 20.53 5.90
CA LEU A 172 -12.99 19.46 4.93
C LEU A 172 -14.27 18.85 4.35
N VAL A 173 -15.23 18.53 5.23
CA VAL A 173 -16.49 17.89 4.86
C VAL A 173 -17.39 18.85 4.04
N GLN A 174 -17.28 20.17 4.27
CA GLN A 174 -18.01 21.16 3.46
C GLN A 174 -17.32 21.44 2.12
N LEU A 175 -15.99 21.38 2.01
CA LEU A 175 -15.25 21.65 0.77
C LEU A 175 -15.27 20.49 -0.23
N GLU A 176 -15.40 19.25 0.25
CA GLU A 176 -15.55 18.06 -0.61
C GLU A 176 -16.94 17.98 -1.26
N SER A 177 -17.95 18.66 -0.70
CA SER A 177 -19.29 18.77 -1.30
C SER A 177 -19.43 19.82 -2.41
N PHE A 178 -18.37 20.57 -2.75
CA PHE A 178 -18.38 21.61 -3.80
C PHE A 178 -17.68 21.17 -5.10
N HIS A 179 -17.71 19.88 -5.43
CA HIS A 179 -17.03 19.38 -6.64
C HIS A 179 -17.59 19.92 -7.97
N ASP A 180 -18.78 20.53 -7.97
CA ASP A 180 -19.47 21.08 -9.15
C ASP A 180 -19.59 22.63 -9.14
N VAL A 181 -18.54 23.36 -8.76
CA VAL A 181 -18.55 24.83 -8.83
C VAL A 181 -17.77 25.32 -10.06
N ASP A 182 -18.49 25.80 -11.07
CA ASP A 182 -17.97 26.45 -12.29
C ASP A 182 -17.46 27.89 -12.03
N ASN A 183 -16.68 28.09 -10.97
CA ASN A 183 -16.03 29.38 -10.67
C ASN A 183 -14.52 29.18 -10.43
N PRO A 184 -13.65 29.63 -11.37
CA PRO A 184 -12.21 29.44 -11.30
C PRO A 184 -11.54 30.07 -10.06
N ASP A 185 -12.02 31.21 -9.59
CA ASP A 185 -11.47 31.91 -8.42
C ASP A 185 -11.82 31.17 -7.12
N LEU A 186 -13.04 30.62 -7.05
CA LEU A 186 -13.47 29.80 -5.92
C LEU A 186 -12.75 28.45 -5.89
N GLN A 187 -12.48 27.84 -7.06
CA GLN A 187 -11.65 26.64 -7.15
C GLN A 187 -10.22 26.89 -6.66
N ALA A 188 -9.63 28.04 -6.99
CA ALA A 188 -8.30 28.42 -6.51
C ALA A 188 -8.27 28.60 -4.97
N GLU A 189 -9.32 29.19 -4.38
CA GLU A 189 -9.46 29.28 -2.92
C GLU A 189 -9.69 27.92 -2.25
N ILE A 190 -10.53 27.05 -2.82
CA ILE A 190 -10.77 25.69 -2.29
C ILE A 190 -9.48 24.87 -2.29
N GLU A 191 -8.69 24.92 -3.37
CA GLU A 191 -7.38 24.24 -3.42
C GLU A 191 -6.38 24.84 -2.43
N TYR A 192 -6.39 26.16 -2.24
CA TYR A 192 -5.59 26.83 -1.20
C TYR A 192 -5.96 26.36 0.22
N PHE A 193 -7.25 26.24 0.53
CA PHE A 193 -7.74 25.74 1.83
C PHE A 193 -7.46 24.25 2.03
N LYS A 194 -7.65 23.40 1.01
CA LYS A 194 -7.23 21.98 1.04
C LYS A 194 -5.73 21.83 1.31
N HIS A 195 -4.92 22.71 0.71
CA HIS A 195 -3.47 22.75 0.94
C HIS A 195 -3.11 23.19 2.37
N LEU A 196 -3.87 24.13 2.95
CA LEU A 196 -3.73 24.57 4.34
C LEU A 196 -4.16 23.52 5.37
N ILE A 197 -5.23 22.77 5.12
CA ILE A 197 -5.73 21.73 6.02
C ILE A 197 -4.79 20.51 6.02
N LYS A 198 -4.27 20.10 4.85
CA LYS A 198 -3.19 19.08 4.76
C LYS A 198 -1.91 19.50 5.50
N ARG A 199 -1.73 20.79 5.76
CA ARG A 199 -0.60 21.34 6.54
C ARG A 199 -0.75 21.16 8.05
N SER A 200 -1.96 20.80 8.51
CA SER A 200 -2.35 20.81 9.93
C SER A 200 -2.59 19.42 10.54
N ASP A 201 -3.01 18.43 9.75
CA ASP A 201 -3.42 17.11 10.24
C ASP A 201 -2.25 16.13 10.26
N SER A 202 -1.24 16.46 11.05
CA SER A 202 -0.09 15.58 11.24
C SER A 202 -0.40 14.57 12.35
N LYS A 203 -0.45 13.27 12.00
CA LYS A 203 -0.48 12.14 12.95
C LYS A 203 0.65 12.29 13.98
N LEU A 204 1.82 12.77 13.55
CA LEU A 204 2.98 13.00 14.41
C LEU A 204 2.79 14.17 15.39
N ARG A 205 2.17 15.28 14.97
CA ARG A 205 1.93 16.45 15.84
C ARG A 205 0.94 16.17 16.96
N HIS A 206 -0.07 15.37 16.65
CA HIS A 206 -1.13 15.01 17.58
C HIS A 206 -0.85 13.70 18.32
N PHE A 207 0.28 13.03 18.01
CA PHE A 207 0.67 11.80 18.68
C PHE A 207 0.86 12.04 20.17
N LYS A 208 0.07 11.35 20.97
CA LYS A 208 0.20 11.40 22.42
C LYS A 208 1.34 10.49 22.83
N HIS A 209 2.37 11.10 23.41
CA HIS A 209 3.47 10.40 24.06
C HIS A 209 3.05 9.89 25.44
N ASP A 210 1.93 9.15 25.48
CA ASP A 210 1.43 8.53 26.69
C ASP A 210 2.38 7.41 27.12
N VAL A 211 2.32 7.07 28.40
CA VAL A 211 3.07 5.93 28.93
C VAL A 211 2.53 4.66 28.27
N SER A 212 3.44 3.82 27.75
CA SER A 212 3.06 2.56 27.11
C SER A 212 2.10 1.78 27.99
N LEU A 213 1.06 1.19 27.37
CA LEU A 213 0.13 0.28 28.07
C LEU A 213 0.87 -0.88 28.76
N TYR A 214 2.08 -1.20 28.27
CA TYR A 214 2.92 -2.27 28.76
C TYR A 214 4.03 -1.79 29.72
N HIS A 215 4.01 -0.53 30.17
CA HIS A 215 5.05 0.02 31.06
C HIS A 215 5.25 -0.81 32.33
N GLN A 216 4.17 -1.36 32.89
CA GLN A 216 4.21 -2.22 34.08
C GLN A 216 4.70 -3.64 33.79
N GLU A 217 4.71 -4.08 32.53
CA GLU A 217 5.24 -5.39 32.18
C GLU A 217 6.77 -5.42 32.33
N ARG A 218 7.28 -6.55 32.84
CA ARG A 218 8.72 -6.79 32.91
C ARG A 218 9.24 -7.09 31.51
N THR A 219 10.21 -6.32 31.04
CA THR A 219 10.85 -6.49 29.72
C THR A 219 11.29 -7.94 29.48
N LYS A 220 11.90 -8.58 30.48
CA LYS A 220 12.33 -9.99 30.43
C LYS A 220 11.16 -10.98 30.20
N LEU A 221 9.98 -10.69 30.74
CA LEU A 221 8.81 -11.55 30.55
C LEU A 221 8.30 -11.44 29.11
N LEU A 222 8.21 -10.22 28.57
CA LEU A 222 7.83 -9.97 27.17
C LEU A 222 8.83 -10.58 26.21
N GLY A 223 10.13 -10.35 26.40
CA GLY A 223 11.18 -10.96 25.59
C GLY A 223 11.11 -12.49 25.63
N GLY A 224 10.85 -13.09 26.80
CA GLY A 224 10.65 -14.54 26.93
C GLY A 224 9.40 -15.07 26.21
N LYS A 225 8.33 -14.27 26.09
CA LYS A 225 7.16 -14.62 25.25
C LYS A 225 7.53 -14.51 23.77
N PHE A 226 8.24 -13.45 23.38
CA PHE A 226 8.64 -13.23 22.00
C PHE A 226 9.57 -14.35 21.49
N ALA A 227 10.52 -14.79 22.32
CA ALA A 227 11.41 -15.91 22.02
C ALA A 227 10.71 -17.28 21.92
N ARG A 228 9.57 -17.46 22.60
CA ARG A 228 8.72 -18.64 22.37
C ARG A 228 8.03 -18.56 21.02
N LEU A 229 7.51 -17.38 20.68
CA LEU A 229 6.84 -17.15 19.40
C LEU A 229 7.79 -17.30 18.22
N GLN A 230 9.04 -16.84 18.33
CA GLN A 230 10.09 -17.06 17.33
C GLN A 230 10.26 -18.56 17.00
N ARG A 231 10.15 -19.46 17.99
CA ARG A 231 10.22 -20.91 17.73
C ARG A 231 9.00 -21.43 16.98
N GLN A 232 7.80 -20.96 17.35
CA GLN A 232 6.57 -21.33 16.65
C GLN A 232 6.57 -20.87 15.19
N MET A 233 7.18 -19.72 14.90
CA MET A 233 7.35 -19.24 13.54
C MET A 233 8.26 -20.15 12.71
N ILE A 234 9.35 -20.66 13.30
CA ILE A 234 10.24 -21.62 12.63
C ILE A 234 9.46 -22.88 12.26
N ASP A 235 8.72 -23.44 13.22
CA ASP A 235 7.92 -24.65 13.00
C ASP A 235 6.85 -24.44 11.90
N ALA A 236 6.25 -23.24 11.86
CA ALA A 236 5.25 -22.85 10.87
C ALA A 236 5.85 -22.28 9.56
N SER A 237 7.18 -22.19 9.45
CA SER A 237 7.88 -21.58 8.31
C SER A 237 7.42 -20.15 7.97
N VAL A 238 6.95 -19.38 8.96
CA VAL A 238 6.46 -18.00 8.76
C VAL A 238 7.61 -16.99 8.81
N PRO A 239 7.94 -16.30 7.70
CA PRO A 239 8.94 -15.25 7.71
C PRO A 239 8.38 -13.96 8.33
N VAL A 240 9.20 -13.25 9.10
CA VAL A 240 8.83 -11.94 9.69
C VAL A 240 9.82 -10.86 9.27
N LEU A 241 9.29 -9.76 8.74
CA LEU A 241 10.02 -8.54 8.44
C LEU A 241 9.63 -7.44 9.44
N LEU A 242 10.56 -7.09 10.32
CA LEU A 242 10.41 -6.05 11.33
C LEU A 242 11.13 -4.77 10.88
N ILE A 243 10.37 -3.77 10.47
CA ILE A 243 10.88 -2.47 10.01
C ILE A 243 10.81 -1.47 11.16
N ILE A 244 11.96 -0.90 11.53
CA ILE A 244 12.07 0.11 12.57
C ILE A 244 12.64 1.39 11.95
N GLU A 245 11.76 2.35 11.73
CA GLU A 245 12.07 3.72 11.32
C GLU A 245 11.84 4.68 12.48
N GLY A 246 12.30 5.93 12.35
CA GLY A 246 12.13 6.93 13.38
C GLY A 246 12.95 8.18 13.13
N TRP A 247 12.93 9.08 14.10
CA TRP A 247 13.92 10.15 14.16
C TRP A 247 15.30 9.55 14.49
N GLU A 248 16.40 10.08 13.95
CA GLU A 248 17.73 9.47 14.19
C GLU A 248 18.09 9.45 15.68
N SER A 249 17.70 10.49 16.44
CA SER A 249 17.91 10.55 17.89
C SER A 249 16.84 9.81 18.73
N SER A 250 15.96 9.02 18.08
CA SER A 250 14.92 8.28 18.79
C SER A 250 15.44 7.05 19.55
N GLY A 251 16.71 6.66 19.34
CA GLY A 251 17.38 5.60 20.11
C GLY A 251 17.15 4.20 19.55
N HIS A 252 17.18 4.06 18.23
CA HIS A 252 17.05 2.79 17.50
C HIS A 252 17.93 1.69 18.06
N ASP A 253 19.21 2.00 18.31
CA ASP A 253 20.22 1.07 18.83
C ASP A 253 19.80 0.43 20.15
N VAL A 254 19.32 1.24 21.09
CA VAL A 254 18.89 0.79 22.42
C VAL A 254 17.58 0.00 22.32
N VAL A 255 16.62 0.49 21.54
CA VAL A 255 15.30 -0.15 21.40
C VAL A 255 15.46 -1.53 20.74
N ILE A 256 16.20 -1.61 19.63
CA ILE A 256 16.44 -2.88 18.92
C ILE A 256 17.16 -3.88 19.82
N ARG A 257 18.21 -3.44 20.54
CA ARG A 257 18.93 -4.29 21.49
C ARG A 257 17.98 -4.90 22.53
N ASP A 258 17.07 -4.11 23.08
CA ASP A 258 16.15 -4.57 24.12
C ASP A 258 15.06 -5.49 23.55
N VAL A 259 14.60 -5.25 22.31
CA VAL A 259 13.65 -6.13 21.59
C VAL A 259 14.23 -7.51 21.32
N ILE A 260 15.50 -7.57 20.88
CA ILE A 260 16.16 -8.83 20.49
C ILE A 260 16.81 -9.58 21.66
N TRP A 261 16.87 -8.96 22.85
CA TRP A 261 17.69 -9.43 23.97
C TRP A 261 17.48 -10.89 24.36
N GLU A 262 16.22 -11.37 24.31
CA GLU A 262 15.85 -12.73 24.68
C GLU A 262 15.66 -13.66 23.45
N LEU A 263 15.77 -13.13 22.22
CA LEU A 263 15.60 -13.91 20.99
C LEU A 263 16.82 -14.79 20.71
N ASN A 264 16.63 -15.89 19.97
CA ASN A 264 17.74 -16.72 19.51
C ASN A 264 18.44 -16.05 18.31
N PRO A 265 19.75 -15.71 18.42
CA PRO A 265 20.49 -15.02 17.37
C PRO A 265 20.72 -15.84 16.11
N ARG A 266 20.44 -17.16 16.12
CA ARG A 266 20.50 -17.99 14.90
C ARG A 266 19.30 -17.78 13.98
N ASN A 267 18.22 -17.18 14.49
CA ASN A 267 16.93 -17.11 13.81
C ASN A 267 16.45 -15.67 13.60
N TYR A 268 17.36 -14.70 13.70
CA TYR A 268 17.13 -13.34 13.26
C TYR A 268 18.38 -12.73 12.65
N ASN A 269 18.19 -11.78 11.75
CA ASN A 269 19.24 -10.89 11.27
C ASN A 269 18.85 -9.44 11.58
N VAL A 270 19.83 -8.62 11.95
CA VAL A 270 19.67 -7.16 12.03
C VAL A 270 20.49 -6.55 10.90
N ARG A 271 19.86 -5.78 10.02
CA ARG A 271 20.53 -5.12 8.91
C ARG A 271 20.13 -3.65 8.82
N GLN A 272 21.05 -2.85 8.29
CA GLN A 272 20.77 -1.51 7.83
C GLN A 272 20.78 -1.51 6.32
N TYR A 273 19.88 -0.74 5.71
CA TYR A 273 19.93 -0.51 4.28
C TYR A 273 21.11 0.43 3.98
N HIS A 274 22.27 -0.14 3.66
CA HIS A 274 23.47 0.63 3.35
C HIS A 274 23.30 1.42 2.05
N PHE A 275 23.54 2.73 2.11
CA PHE A 275 23.42 3.64 0.97
C PHE A 275 24.61 3.66 0.01
N TYR A 276 25.63 2.82 0.21
CA TYR A 276 26.92 3.02 -0.45
C TYR A 276 27.60 1.71 -0.87
N ASP A 277 26.97 0.99 -1.80
CA ASP A 277 27.78 0.20 -2.73
C ASP A 277 27.73 0.86 -4.11
N ARG A 278 28.91 1.21 -4.64
CA ARG A 278 29.08 1.93 -5.92
C ARG A 278 28.47 1.18 -7.10
N PHE A 279 28.26 -0.13 -6.97
CA PHE A 279 27.65 -0.99 -7.98
C PHE A 279 26.15 -1.21 -7.78
N SER A 280 25.60 -0.81 -6.62
CA SER A 280 24.22 -1.11 -6.29
C SER A 280 23.21 -0.27 -7.08
N ASP A 281 23.57 0.94 -7.51
CA ASP A 281 22.70 1.82 -8.31
C ASP A 281 22.62 1.43 -9.79
N ASP A 282 23.42 0.44 -10.20
CA ASP A 282 23.33 -0.14 -11.53
C ASP A 282 22.23 -1.20 -11.63
N TYR A 283 21.74 -1.73 -10.51
CA TYR A 283 20.66 -2.73 -10.51
C TYR A 283 19.27 -2.13 -10.30
N PRO A 284 18.19 -2.85 -10.69
CA PRO A 284 16.83 -2.50 -10.32
C PRO A 284 16.69 -2.33 -8.81
N VAL A 285 15.95 -1.29 -8.38
CA VAL A 285 15.87 -0.94 -6.95
C VAL A 285 15.35 -2.09 -6.09
N LEU A 286 14.37 -2.84 -6.59
CA LEU A 286 13.77 -3.95 -5.86
C LEU A 286 14.74 -5.10 -5.60
N ARG A 287 15.79 -5.30 -6.42
CA ARG A 287 16.80 -6.33 -6.13
C ARG A 287 17.37 -6.17 -4.73
N LYS A 288 17.69 -4.92 -4.33
CA LYS A 288 18.20 -4.61 -2.99
C LYS A 288 17.18 -4.89 -1.89
N TYR A 289 15.89 -4.81 -2.20
CA TYR A 289 14.85 -5.10 -1.21
C TYR A 289 14.73 -6.62 -1.02
N TYR A 290 14.83 -7.40 -2.11
CA TYR A 290 14.88 -8.85 -2.06
C TYR A 290 16.09 -9.39 -1.29
N GLU A 291 17.25 -8.71 -1.37
CA GLU A 291 18.45 -9.04 -0.57
C GLU A 291 18.28 -8.83 0.95
N LEU A 292 17.23 -8.11 1.36
CA LEU A 292 16.88 -7.87 2.76
C LEU A 292 15.78 -8.80 3.27
N LEU A 293 15.29 -9.75 2.47
CA LEU A 293 14.26 -10.66 2.96
C LEU A 293 14.82 -11.67 3.96
N PRO A 294 14.05 -12.05 4.99
CA PRO A 294 14.36 -13.20 5.80
C PRO A 294 14.09 -14.51 5.04
N GLU A 295 14.78 -15.56 5.45
CA GLU A 295 14.39 -16.93 5.12
C GLU A 295 13.05 -17.26 5.82
N ARG A 296 12.31 -18.24 5.29
CA ARG A 296 11.09 -18.78 5.90
C ARG A 296 11.37 -19.26 7.32
N GLY A 297 10.48 -18.90 8.24
CA GLY A 297 10.63 -19.18 9.67
C GLY A 297 11.63 -18.28 10.41
N ASN A 298 12.41 -17.45 9.71
CA ASN A 298 13.37 -16.52 10.30
C ASN A 298 12.84 -15.08 10.34
N MET A 299 13.55 -14.23 11.08
CA MET A 299 13.24 -12.81 11.24
C MET A 299 14.29 -11.92 10.58
N MET A 300 13.86 -10.88 9.88
CA MET A 300 14.71 -9.76 9.48
C MET A 300 14.29 -8.52 10.25
N ILE A 301 15.25 -7.84 10.87
CA ILE A 301 15.05 -6.58 11.57
C ILE A 301 15.81 -5.50 10.82
N LEU A 302 15.09 -4.57 10.22
CA LEU A 302 15.66 -3.47 9.47
C LEU A 302 15.71 -2.22 10.35
N ASP A 303 16.92 -1.85 10.76
CA ASP A 303 17.23 -0.51 11.29
C ASP A 303 17.52 0.40 10.09
N ARG A 304 16.61 1.33 9.75
CA ARG A 304 16.72 2.14 8.52
C ARG A 304 16.64 1.26 7.27
N SER A 305 15.41 1.01 6.86
CA SER A 305 15.01 0.16 5.74
C SER A 305 15.04 0.92 4.40
N TYR A 306 14.38 0.36 3.38
CA TYR A 306 14.10 1.04 2.13
C TYR A 306 13.22 2.29 2.27
N TYR A 307 12.59 2.52 3.43
CA TYR A 307 11.92 3.78 3.75
C TYR A 307 12.88 4.91 4.12
N PHE A 308 14.10 4.62 4.57
CA PHE A 308 15.02 5.62 5.10
C PHE A 308 15.29 6.76 4.13
N LYS A 309 15.65 6.44 2.86
CA LYS A 309 15.87 7.48 1.84
C LYS A 309 14.61 8.28 1.64
N LEU A 310 13.48 7.59 1.58
CA LEU A 310 12.20 8.23 1.33
C LEU A 310 11.87 9.22 2.46
N MET A 311 12.15 8.89 3.72
CA MET A 311 11.92 9.77 4.87
C MET A 311 12.93 10.91 4.97
N ASN A 312 14.19 10.67 4.62
CA ASN A 312 15.30 11.59 4.91
C ASN A 312 15.82 12.41 3.73
N ASP A 313 15.54 12.01 2.49
CA ASP A 313 15.83 12.80 1.29
C ASP A 313 14.60 13.64 0.93
N LEU A 314 14.67 14.95 1.18
CA LEU A 314 13.55 15.87 0.99
C LEU A 314 13.11 15.99 -0.48
N ASP A 315 13.97 15.60 -1.43
CA ASP A 315 13.71 15.66 -2.88
C ASP A 315 13.20 14.32 -3.44
N SER A 316 13.26 13.24 -2.67
CA SER A 316 12.84 11.91 -3.11
C SER A 316 11.32 11.86 -3.43
N PRO A 317 10.90 11.22 -4.54
CA PRO A 317 9.52 11.24 -5.01
C PRO A 317 8.61 10.32 -4.18
N ILE A 318 7.78 10.92 -3.32
CA ILE A 318 6.95 10.18 -2.36
C ILE A 318 5.96 9.24 -3.03
N VAL A 319 5.20 9.72 -4.02
CA VAL A 319 4.11 8.95 -4.65
C VAL A 319 4.66 7.69 -5.32
N LYS A 320 5.56 7.86 -6.29
CA LYS A 320 6.17 6.76 -7.05
C LYS A 320 6.87 5.72 -6.16
N ARG A 321 7.53 6.17 -5.08
CA ARG A 321 8.19 5.24 -4.14
C ARG A 321 7.20 4.52 -3.24
N SER A 322 6.11 5.18 -2.83
CA SER A 322 5.07 4.54 -2.01
C SER A 322 4.35 3.44 -2.78
N GLU A 323 4.02 3.65 -4.06
CA GLU A 323 3.41 2.65 -4.94
C GLU A 323 4.32 1.42 -5.16
N LEU A 324 5.62 1.66 -5.34
CA LEU A 324 6.61 0.59 -5.45
C LEU A 324 6.71 -0.24 -4.16
N ILE A 325 6.65 0.42 -3.00
CA ILE A 325 6.71 -0.25 -1.71
C ILE A 325 5.40 -1.01 -1.43
N GLU A 326 4.25 -0.43 -1.77
CA GLU A 326 2.93 -1.07 -1.61
C GLU A 326 2.86 -2.40 -2.34
N SER A 327 3.18 -2.39 -3.63
CA SER A 327 3.20 -3.60 -4.47
C SER A 327 4.19 -4.65 -3.95
N PHE A 328 5.39 -4.23 -3.55
CA PHE A 328 6.39 -5.13 -2.98
C PHE A 328 5.92 -5.76 -1.65
N GLU A 329 5.46 -4.95 -0.69
CA GLU A 329 5.00 -5.45 0.60
C GLU A 329 3.73 -6.30 0.48
N LYS A 330 2.84 -5.97 -0.46
CA LYS A 330 1.62 -6.75 -0.71
C LYS A 330 1.97 -8.16 -1.19
N LEU A 331 2.88 -8.26 -2.15
CA LEU A 331 3.35 -9.54 -2.70
C LEU A 331 3.97 -10.42 -1.61
N LEU A 332 4.81 -9.85 -0.73
CA LEU A 332 5.36 -10.60 0.41
C LEU A 332 4.29 -11.02 1.42
N SER A 333 3.33 -10.14 1.70
CA SER A 333 2.23 -10.44 2.62
C SER A 333 1.32 -11.55 2.09
N ASP A 334 1.07 -11.59 0.78
CA ASP A 334 0.25 -12.62 0.13
C ASP A 334 0.96 -13.98 0.11
N ASP A 335 2.30 -13.97 0.10
CA ASP A 335 3.13 -15.17 0.28
C ASP A 335 3.29 -15.60 1.76
N GLY A 336 2.55 -14.96 2.67
CA GLY A 336 2.49 -15.31 4.09
C GLY A 336 3.56 -14.65 4.96
N MET A 337 4.29 -13.65 4.45
CA MET A 337 5.23 -12.87 5.27
C MET A 337 4.49 -11.91 6.19
N VAL A 338 4.86 -11.91 7.47
CA VAL A 338 4.33 -10.93 8.44
C VAL A 338 5.23 -9.70 8.44
N ILE A 339 4.69 -8.57 7.99
CA ILE A 339 5.40 -7.29 7.92
C ILE A 339 4.93 -6.40 9.07
N LEU A 340 5.86 -5.95 9.91
CA LEU A 340 5.59 -5.10 11.07
C LEU A 340 6.39 -3.80 10.94
N LYS A 341 5.70 -2.66 10.89
CA LYS A 341 6.32 -1.35 10.68
C LYS A 341 6.15 -0.46 11.90
N PHE A 342 7.26 0.00 12.46
CA PHE A 342 7.29 0.84 13.65
C PHE A 342 7.99 2.17 13.36
N PHE A 343 7.36 3.27 13.75
CA PHE A 343 7.97 4.59 13.71
C PHE A 343 8.23 5.09 15.13
N LEU A 344 9.51 5.21 15.51
CA LEU A 344 9.96 5.72 16.79
C LEU A 344 9.86 7.25 16.83
N HIS A 345 8.81 7.75 17.49
CA HIS A 345 8.55 9.18 17.61
C HIS A 345 9.14 9.77 18.90
N VAL A 346 9.80 10.92 18.79
CA VAL A 346 10.27 11.74 19.92
C VAL A 346 9.88 13.19 19.70
N LYS A 347 9.59 13.91 20.79
CA LYS A 347 9.34 15.35 20.75
C LYS A 347 10.60 16.09 20.31
N LYS A 348 10.43 17.21 19.60
CA LYS A 348 11.51 18.13 19.22
C LYS A 348 12.45 18.51 20.38
N LYS A 349 11.89 18.68 21.60
CA LYS A 349 12.67 18.96 22.82
C LYS A 349 13.58 17.78 23.20
N THR A 350 13.08 16.57 23.13
CA THR A 350 13.81 15.33 23.45
C THR A 350 14.87 15.05 22.39
N HIS A 351 14.54 15.26 21.11
CA HIS A 351 15.47 15.20 19.99
C HIS A 351 16.67 16.14 20.22
N LYS A 352 16.41 17.42 20.51
CA LYS A 352 17.44 18.43 20.83
C LYS A 352 18.31 18.01 22.02
N LYS A 353 17.69 17.51 23.10
CA LYS A 353 18.39 17.10 24.31
C LYS A 353 19.38 15.96 24.00
N ARG A 354 18.92 14.89 23.35
CA ARG A 354 19.74 13.72 23.03
C ARG A 354 20.87 14.05 22.06
N LEU A 355 20.61 14.86 21.04
CA LEU A 355 21.65 15.31 20.11
C LEU A 355 22.75 16.09 20.85
N ASN A 356 22.38 17.00 21.76
CA ASN A 356 23.36 17.72 22.57
C ASN A 356 24.13 16.82 23.54
N GLU A 357 23.49 15.81 24.12
CA GLU A 357 24.17 14.81 24.97
C GLU A 357 25.20 14.01 24.14
N LEU A 358 24.83 13.56 22.93
CA LEU A 358 25.72 12.85 22.01
C LEU A 358 26.92 13.71 21.56
N ARG A 359 26.69 15.00 21.24
CA ARG A 359 27.78 15.94 20.87
C ARG A 359 28.82 16.08 21.97
N ASN A 360 28.38 16.03 23.23
CA ASN A 360 29.25 16.18 24.39
C ASN A 360 29.88 14.86 24.85
N ASP A 361 29.44 13.72 24.31
CA ASP A 361 30.03 12.41 24.59
C ASP A 361 31.20 12.14 23.63
N LYS A 362 32.43 12.27 24.15
CA LYS A 362 33.67 12.04 23.38
C LYS A 362 33.77 10.64 22.77
N LYS A 363 33.04 9.65 23.28
CA LYS A 363 33.06 8.27 22.76
C LYS A 363 31.93 8.00 21.78
N ARG A 364 30.90 8.85 21.73
CA ARG A 364 29.69 8.60 20.92
C ARG A 364 29.36 9.73 19.95
N SER A 365 30.09 10.84 19.97
CA SER A 365 29.87 11.97 19.07
C SER A 365 30.02 11.60 17.59
N PHE A 366 30.81 10.57 17.27
CA PHE A 366 30.97 10.07 15.90
C PHE A 366 29.71 9.40 15.33
N PHE A 367 28.70 9.08 16.17
CA PHE A 367 27.43 8.52 15.70
C PHE A 367 26.50 9.58 15.08
N ILE A 368 26.82 10.87 15.23
CA ILE A 368 26.02 11.97 14.65
C ILE A 368 26.34 12.05 13.15
N THR A 369 25.31 11.94 12.34
CA THR A 369 25.38 12.06 10.88
C THR A 369 24.87 13.42 10.40
N GLU A 370 25.08 13.73 9.11
CA GLU A 370 24.48 14.91 8.49
C GLU A 370 22.94 14.89 8.55
N VAL A 371 22.34 13.69 8.55
CA VAL A 371 20.88 13.51 8.65
C VAL A 371 20.38 13.92 10.02
N ASP A 372 21.09 13.56 11.10
CA ASP A 372 20.74 13.98 12.47
C ASP A 372 20.64 15.51 12.58
N GLU A 373 21.65 16.20 12.04
CA GLU A 373 21.73 17.65 12.08
C GLU A 373 20.63 18.30 11.22
N ALA A 374 20.43 17.79 10.01
CA ALA A 374 19.38 18.27 9.11
C ALA A 374 17.97 18.07 9.71
N GLN A 375 17.70 16.91 10.32
CA GLN A 375 16.43 16.64 11.00
C GLN A 375 16.21 17.61 12.16
N TYR A 376 17.24 17.95 12.92
CA TYR A 376 17.12 18.92 14.01
C TYR A 376 16.85 20.34 13.50
N GLU A 377 17.66 20.80 12.54
CA GLU A 377 17.57 22.16 11.96
C GLU A 377 16.26 22.38 11.21
N HIS A 378 15.74 21.34 10.57
CA HIS A 378 14.56 21.40 9.71
C HIS A 378 13.43 20.47 10.17
N TYR A 379 13.29 20.25 11.48
CA TYR A 379 12.35 19.30 12.07
C TYR A 379 10.94 19.37 11.47
N ASP A 380 10.36 20.57 11.36
CA ASP A 380 8.98 20.73 10.89
C ASP A 380 8.83 20.43 9.39
N LYS A 381 9.92 20.45 8.61
CA LYS A 381 9.94 20.05 7.19
C LYS A 381 10.00 18.52 7.08
N PHE A 382 10.89 17.88 7.86
CA PHE A 382 10.98 16.42 7.94
C PHE A 382 9.70 15.81 8.50
N GLU A 383 9.13 16.37 9.57
CA GLU A 383 7.88 15.93 10.18
C GLU A 383 6.74 15.90 9.16
N ARG A 384 6.55 16.98 8.39
CA ARG A 384 5.53 17.04 7.35
C ARG A 384 5.76 16.00 6.26
N ARG A 385 7.02 15.77 5.88
CA ARG A 385 7.38 14.77 4.87
C ARG A 385 7.09 13.36 5.37
N ILE A 386 7.59 13.02 6.55
CA ILE A 386 7.41 11.72 7.19
C ILE A 386 5.93 11.43 7.38
N ASN A 387 5.14 12.40 7.88
CA ASN A 387 3.70 12.22 8.02
C ASN A 387 3.03 11.82 6.69
N LYS A 388 3.41 12.49 5.59
CA LYS A 388 2.89 12.20 4.26
C LYS A 388 3.29 10.81 3.75
N ILE A 389 4.47 10.30 4.15
CA ILE A 389 4.95 8.96 3.82
C ILE A 389 4.20 7.92 4.64
N LEU A 390 4.08 8.13 5.94
CA LEU A 390 3.32 7.27 6.84
C LEU A 390 1.88 7.13 6.33
N ASP A 391 1.19 8.22 6.03
CA ASP A 391 -0.18 8.18 5.50
C ASP A 391 -0.31 7.43 4.17
N LYS A 392 0.69 7.55 3.29
CA LYS A 392 0.70 6.86 1.99
C LYS A 392 1.12 5.40 2.06
N THR A 393 1.69 4.96 3.17
CA THR A 393 2.27 3.62 3.32
C THR A 393 1.74 2.88 4.54
N ASP A 394 0.64 3.37 5.11
CA ASP A 394 -0.14 2.77 6.19
C ASP A 394 -1.14 1.78 5.58
N PHE A 395 -0.63 0.63 5.13
CA PHE A 395 -1.41 -0.35 4.41
C PHE A 395 -2.24 -1.21 5.37
N SER A 396 -3.43 -1.65 4.94
CA SER A 396 -4.28 -2.50 5.78
C SER A 396 -3.65 -3.86 6.11
N PHE A 397 -2.80 -4.39 5.23
CA PHE A 397 -2.07 -5.64 5.41
C PHE A 397 -0.74 -5.47 6.16
N ALA A 398 -0.20 -4.25 6.23
CA ALA A 398 1.03 -3.90 6.92
C ALA A 398 0.92 -2.45 7.44
N PRO A 399 0.26 -2.21 8.58
CA PRO A 399 0.04 -0.87 9.10
C PRO A 399 1.29 -0.29 9.77
N TRP A 400 1.34 1.04 9.89
CA TRP A 400 2.35 1.73 10.69
C TRP A 400 1.93 1.83 12.16
N HIS A 401 2.84 1.43 13.05
CA HIS A 401 2.70 1.62 14.49
C HIS A 401 3.57 2.79 14.96
N LEU A 402 2.95 3.87 15.41
CA LEU A 402 3.65 4.98 16.04
C LEU A 402 3.99 4.63 17.49
N VAL A 403 5.28 4.67 17.85
CA VAL A 403 5.76 4.28 19.18
C VAL A 403 6.47 5.47 19.84
N SER A 404 6.08 5.78 21.09
CA SER A 404 6.70 6.86 21.84
C SER A 404 8.08 6.44 22.35
N ALA A 405 9.14 6.98 21.74
CA ALA A 405 10.52 6.71 22.14
C ALA A 405 11.05 7.72 23.18
N GLU A 406 10.17 8.40 23.91
CA GLU A 406 10.56 9.24 25.05
C GLU A 406 11.24 8.41 26.15
N ASN A 407 10.71 7.20 26.40
CA ASN A 407 11.33 6.16 27.22
C ASN A 407 11.65 4.95 26.33
N LEU A 408 12.95 4.65 26.18
CA LEU A 408 13.43 3.60 25.27
C LEU A 408 13.01 2.19 25.71
N GLY A 409 12.96 1.94 27.03
CA GLY A 409 12.54 0.64 27.56
C GLY A 409 11.04 0.39 27.33
N ASP A 410 10.22 1.43 27.40
CA ASP A 410 8.78 1.31 27.12
C ASP A 410 8.51 1.15 25.62
N ALA A 411 9.26 1.85 24.77
CA ALA A 411 9.19 1.67 23.33
C ALA A 411 9.51 0.22 22.92
N ALA A 412 10.57 -0.37 23.52
CA ALA A 412 10.91 -1.77 23.28
C ALA A 412 9.79 -2.74 23.71
N LYS A 413 9.16 -2.50 24.86
CA LYS A 413 8.02 -3.32 25.33
C LYS A 413 6.81 -3.22 24.40
N GLU A 414 6.52 -2.02 23.91
CA GLU A 414 5.41 -1.78 22.98
C GLU A 414 5.64 -2.51 21.65
N ILE A 415 6.85 -2.39 21.07
CA ILE A 415 7.23 -3.12 19.85
C ILE A 415 7.11 -4.63 20.05
N MET A 416 7.66 -5.18 21.15
CA MET A 416 7.56 -6.61 21.44
C MET A 416 6.10 -7.06 21.56
N SER A 417 5.27 -6.27 22.25
CA SER A 417 3.86 -6.65 22.49
C SER A 417 3.04 -6.65 21.22
N LEU A 418 3.18 -5.61 20.39
CA LEU A 418 2.52 -5.51 19.08
C LEU A 418 3.03 -6.62 18.14
N SER A 419 4.34 -6.90 18.14
CA SER A 419 4.91 -7.98 17.35
C SER A 419 4.36 -9.35 17.78
N ILE A 420 4.31 -9.61 19.10
CA ILE A 420 3.73 -10.84 19.64
C ILE A 420 2.28 -11.00 19.19
N GLN A 421 1.47 -9.95 19.31
CA GLN A 421 0.07 -9.98 18.92
C GLN A 421 -0.09 -10.30 17.43
N SER A 422 0.55 -9.51 16.56
CA SER A 422 0.40 -9.65 15.11
C SER A 422 0.89 -10.99 14.57
N ILE A 423 2.04 -11.48 15.06
CA ILE A 423 2.58 -12.78 14.64
C ILE A 423 1.66 -13.92 15.12
N HIS A 424 1.20 -13.85 16.37
CA HIS A 424 0.31 -14.87 16.90
C HIS A 424 -1.05 -14.89 16.18
N ASP A 425 -1.60 -13.72 15.83
CA ASP A 425 -2.82 -13.64 15.02
C ASP A 425 -2.61 -14.21 13.61
N SER A 426 -1.43 -14.02 13.00
CA SER A 426 -1.08 -14.64 11.72
C SER A 426 -0.98 -16.16 11.83
N LEU A 427 -0.35 -16.70 12.88
CA LEU A 427 -0.23 -18.14 13.10
C LEU A 427 -1.58 -18.82 13.38
N ARG A 428 -2.62 -18.06 13.74
CA ARG A 428 -3.98 -18.56 13.95
C ARG A 428 -4.84 -18.55 12.70
N LYS A 429 -4.43 -17.83 11.64
CA LYS A 429 -5.18 -17.70 10.38
C LYS A 429 -5.07 -18.96 9.49
N ASP A 430 -4.70 -20.10 10.05
CA ASP A 430 -4.82 -21.41 9.40
C ASP A 430 -6.29 -21.71 9.12
N ASN A 431 -6.72 -21.32 7.92
CA ASN A 431 -7.75 -21.91 7.05
C ASN A 431 -8.17 -20.82 6.03
N ILE A 432 -7.41 -20.68 4.94
CA ILE A 432 -7.98 -20.08 3.74
C ILE A 432 -8.90 -21.14 3.13
N THR A 433 -10.19 -20.82 3.12
CA THR A 433 -11.22 -21.45 2.29
C THR A 433 -10.65 -21.69 0.90
N GLN A 434 -10.60 -22.96 0.48
CA GLN A 434 -10.55 -23.29 -0.94
C GLN A 434 -11.77 -22.64 -1.57
N ASN A 435 -11.58 -21.50 -2.22
CA ASN A 435 -12.56 -21.04 -3.17
C ASN A 435 -12.40 -21.92 -4.39
N ASP A 436 -13.49 -22.56 -4.83
CA ASP A 436 -13.48 -23.34 -6.06
C ASP A 436 -12.93 -22.46 -7.20
N ARG A 437 -11.85 -22.91 -7.84
CA ARG A 437 -11.31 -22.23 -9.01
C ARG A 437 -12.40 -22.04 -10.04
N ILE A 438 -12.52 -20.83 -10.57
CA ILE A 438 -13.25 -20.65 -11.82
C ILE A 438 -12.30 -21.05 -12.96
N PRO A 439 -12.65 -22.06 -13.79
CA PRO A 439 -11.84 -22.43 -14.93
C PRO A 439 -11.62 -21.25 -15.88
N PHE A 440 -10.46 -21.18 -16.51
CA PHE A 440 -10.14 -20.12 -17.45
C PHE A 440 -11.06 -20.19 -18.68
N THR A 441 -11.78 -19.09 -18.96
CA THR A 441 -12.68 -18.96 -20.11
C THR A 441 -12.24 -17.90 -21.13
N GLY A 442 -10.97 -17.45 -21.06
CA GLY A 442 -10.44 -16.45 -21.98
C GLY A 442 -10.08 -17.03 -23.35
N PRO A 443 -9.54 -16.20 -24.26
CA PRO A 443 -9.09 -16.65 -25.57
C PRO A 443 -7.91 -17.63 -25.45
N TYR A 444 -7.75 -18.47 -26.47
CA TYR A 444 -6.68 -19.46 -26.57
C TYR A 444 -5.70 -19.00 -27.67
N PRO A 445 -4.65 -18.22 -27.34
CA PRO A 445 -3.79 -17.59 -28.34
C PRO A 445 -3.06 -18.58 -29.27
N LEU A 446 -2.98 -19.85 -28.88
CA LEU A 446 -2.29 -20.89 -29.65
C LEU A 446 -3.17 -21.59 -30.70
N ILE A 447 -4.51 -21.42 -30.66
CA ILE A 447 -5.43 -22.20 -31.49
C ILE A 447 -5.28 -21.95 -33.00
N ASP A 448 -5.03 -20.69 -33.38
CA ASP A 448 -4.93 -20.25 -34.78
C ASP A 448 -3.47 -20.04 -35.24
N LEU A 449 -2.50 -20.62 -34.52
CA LEU A 449 -1.09 -20.46 -34.84
C LEU A 449 -0.70 -21.28 -36.07
N ASP A 450 -0.29 -20.60 -37.14
CA ASP A 450 0.18 -21.24 -38.37
C ASP A 450 1.59 -21.84 -38.21
N LEU A 451 1.66 -23.08 -37.74
CA LEU A 451 2.90 -23.85 -37.58
C LEU A 451 3.46 -24.39 -38.90
N SER A 452 2.86 -24.08 -40.06
CA SER A 452 3.37 -24.51 -41.37
C SER A 452 4.47 -23.59 -41.93
N LYS A 453 4.78 -22.48 -41.24
CA LYS A 453 5.80 -21.52 -41.68
C LYS A 453 7.18 -22.15 -41.72
N THR A 454 7.86 -21.96 -42.84
CA THR A 454 9.22 -22.47 -43.11
C THR A 454 10.06 -21.42 -43.83
N VAL A 455 11.38 -21.57 -43.78
CA VAL A 455 12.31 -20.80 -44.61
C VAL A 455 13.32 -21.73 -45.29
N ASP A 456 13.68 -21.42 -46.53
CA ASP A 456 14.71 -22.16 -47.27
C ASP A 456 16.14 -21.82 -46.77
N ASP A 457 17.11 -22.65 -47.15
CA ASP A 457 18.50 -22.52 -46.72
C ASP A 457 19.17 -21.20 -47.14
N GLU A 458 18.96 -20.77 -48.37
CA GLU A 458 19.63 -19.58 -48.92
C GLU A 458 19.11 -18.32 -48.24
N THR A 459 17.79 -18.21 -48.08
CA THR A 459 17.16 -17.12 -47.33
C THR A 459 17.60 -17.15 -45.86
N TYR A 460 17.66 -18.33 -45.24
CA TYR A 460 18.07 -18.46 -43.84
C TYR A 460 19.49 -17.96 -43.61
N ASP A 461 20.47 -18.42 -44.39
CA ASP A 461 21.87 -18.07 -44.20
C ASP A 461 22.12 -16.57 -44.50
N GLY A 462 21.44 -16.02 -45.51
CA GLY A 462 21.50 -14.60 -45.85
C GLY A 462 20.97 -13.71 -44.74
N GLU A 463 19.74 -13.97 -44.27
CA GLU A 463 19.12 -13.17 -43.21
C GLU A 463 19.79 -13.35 -41.86
N LEU A 464 20.17 -14.59 -41.50
CA LEU A 464 20.85 -14.87 -40.23
C LEU A 464 22.12 -14.02 -40.11
N LYS A 465 22.93 -13.97 -41.16
CA LYS A 465 24.17 -13.19 -41.17
C LYS A 465 23.89 -11.70 -41.03
N SER A 466 22.91 -11.17 -41.76
CA SER A 466 22.53 -9.75 -41.68
C SER A 466 22.04 -9.37 -40.28
N LEU A 467 21.12 -10.15 -39.72
CA LEU A 467 20.56 -9.90 -38.39
C LEU A 467 21.62 -9.99 -37.31
N GLN A 468 22.55 -10.95 -37.40
CA GLN A 468 23.62 -11.11 -36.42
C GLN A 468 24.61 -9.92 -36.41
N GLN A 469 24.88 -9.32 -37.57
CA GLN A 469 25.69 -8.10 -37.64
C GLN A 469 24.98 -6.91 -36.98
N GLU A 470 23.68 -6.81 -37.22
CA GLU A 470 22.86 -5.75 -36.63
C GLU A 470 22.70 -5.91 -35.11
N ILE A 471 22.53 -7.14 -34.63
CA ILE A 471 22.50 -7.49 -33.20
C ILE A 471 23.80 -7.09 -32.50
N GLU A 472 24.95 -7.32 -33.13
CA GLU A 472 26.25 -6.93 -32.57
C GLU A 472 26.31 -5.41 -32.31
N GLU A 473 25.90 -4.60 -33.28
CA GLU A 473 25.87 -3.14 -33.12
C GLU A 473 24.82 -2.71 -32.08
N LEU A 474 23.60 -3.23 -32.15
CA LEU A 474 22.52 -2.86 -31.25
C LEU A 474 22.83 -3.21 -29.79
N THR A 475 23.46 -4.37 -29.53
CA THR A 475 23.88 -4.73 -28.17
C THR A 475 24.96 -3.80 -27.62
N TYR A 476 25.89 -3.35 -28.47
CA TYR A 476 26.86 -2.34 -28.08
C TYR A 476 26.20 -0.99 -27.77
N GLN A 477 25.21 -0.57 -28.56
CA GLN A 477 24.44 0.65 -28.30
C GLN A 477 23.62 0.58 -27.00
N LEU A 478 22.93 -0.55 -26.75
CA LEU A 478 22.20 -0.78 -25.48
C LEU A 478 23.15 -0.69 -24.27
N TYR A 479 24.35 -1.26 -24.38
CA TYR A 479 25.39 -1.17 -23.37
C TYR A 479 25.85 0.28 -23.13
N LEU A 480 26.20 1.02 -24.18
CA LEU A 480 26.63 2.42 -24.08
C LEU A 480 25.54 3.33 -23.49
N LYS A 481 24.27 3.09 -23.86
CA LYS A 481 23.11 3.80 -23.33
C LYS A 481 22.68 3.35 -21.94
N LYS A 482 23.36 2.36 -21.36
CA LYS A 482 23.07 1.80 -20.03
C LYS A 482 21.66 1.23 -19.90
N ILE A 483 21.10 0.71 -20.99
CA ILE A 483 19.76 0.10 -21.02
C ILE A 483 19.88 -1.36 -20.57
N PRO A 484 19.39 -1.74 -19.38
CA PRO A 484 19.37 -3.13 -18.99
C PRO A 484 18.38 -3.90 -19.88
N THR A 485 18.77 -5.09 -20.33
CA THR A 485 17.95 -5.91 -21.24
C THR A 485 17.71 -7.30 -20.67
N MET A 486 16.48 -7.77 -20.70
CA MET A 486 16.08 -9.08 -20.22
C MET A 486 15.35 -9.82 -21.32
N ILE A 487 15.76 -11.05 -21.61
CA ILE A 487 15.16 -11.88 -22.64
C ILE A 487 14.72 -13.20 -22.01
N VAL A 488 13.45 -13.54 -22.16
CA VAL A 488 12.84 -14.72 -21.54
C VAL A 488 12.45 -15.71 -22.63
N PHE A 489 12.96 -16.93 -22.55
CA PHE A 489 12.55 -18.03 -23.43
C PHE A 489 11.72 -19.06 -22.66
N GLU A 490 10.47 -19.18 -23.08
CA GLU A 490 9.59 -20.30 -22.73
C GLU A 490 9.15 -21.03 -24.01
N GLY A 491 8.51 -22.18 -23.84
CA GLY A 491 8.02 -22.98 -24.96
C GLY A 491 8.06 -24.47 -24.69
N VAL A 492 7.36 -25.21 -25.55
CA VAL A 492 7.21 -26.66 -25.47
C VAL A 492 8.57 -27.37 -25.38
N ASP A 493 8.64 -28.48 -24.67
CA ASP A 493 9.87 -29.27 -24.62
C ASP A 493 10.28 -29.72 -26.02
N ALA A 494 11.59 -29.64 -26.30
CA ALA A 494 12.16 -29.75 -27.63
C ALA A 494 11.77 -28.70 -28.70
N ALA A 495 11.09 -27.60 -28.33
CA ALA A 495 10.74 -26.52 -29.27
C ALA A 495 11.95 -25.79 -29.90
N GLY A 496 13.10 -25.80 -29.23
CA GLY A 496 14.36 -25.28 -29.80
C GLY A 496 14.91 -24.00 -29.14
N LYS A 497 14.49 -23.68 -27.92
CA LYS A 497 14.95 -22.53 -27.11
C LYS A 497 16.46 -22.32 -27.14
N GLY A 498 17.24 -23.32 -26.71
CA GLY A 498 18.71 -23.23 -26.71
C GLY A 498 19.32 -22.94 -28.08
N GLY A 499 18.72 -23.42 -29.18
CA GLY A 499 19.20 -23.12 -30.53
C GLY A 499 18.86 -21.70 -31.01
N ALA A 500 17.78 -21.10 -30.50
CA ALA A 500 17.48 -19.69 -30.72
C ALA A 500 18.44 -18.79 -29.93
N ILE A 501 18.64 -19.10 -28.65
CA ILE A 501 19.60 -18.41 -27.77
C ILE A 501 21.00 -18.44 -28.39
N GLU A 502 21.48 -19.61 -28.82
CA GLU A 502 22.81 -19.77 -29.44
C GLU A 502 22.99 -18.94 -30.72
N ARG A 503 21.92 -18.66 -31.47
CA ARG A 503 21.99 -17.83 -32.68
C ARG A 503 21.92 -16.34 -32.35
N LEU A 504 21.15 -15.98 -31.32
CA LEU A 504 21.06 -14.63 -30.79
C LEU A 504 22.40 -14.16 -30.22
N THR A 505 23.06 -15.00 -29.43
CA THR A 505 24.30 -14.63 -28.72
C THR A 505 25.57 -14.81 -29.56
N ARG A 506 25.47 -15.38 -30.77
CA ARG A 506 26.63 -15.82 -31.57
C ARG A 506 27.64 -14.72 -31.89
N THR A 507 27.15 -13.51 -32.17
CA THR A 507 27.96 -12.33 -32.53
C THR A 507 28.03 -11.30 -31.42
N MET A 508 27.27 -11.48 -30.34
CA MET A 508 27.32 -10.60 -29.19
C MET A 508 28.63 -10.80 -28.42
N ASP A 509 29.19 -9.72 -27.88
CA ASP A 509 30.31 -9.81 -26.93
C ASP A 509 29.83 -10.50 -25.64
N PRO A 510 30.44 -11.63 -25.22
CA PRO A 510 30.03 -12.37 -24.03
C PRO A 510 30.20 -11.60 -22.72
N ARG A 511 30.89 -10.46 -22.73
CA ARG A 511 30.97 -9.59 -21.55
C ARG A 511 29.69 -8.79 -21.35
N PHE A 512 28.81 -8.70 -22.35
CA PHE A 512 27.60 -7.89 -22.28
C PHE A 512 26.35 -8.67 -21.87
N TYR A 513 26.39 -10.00 -21.92
CA TYR A 513 25.24 -10.84 -21.57
C TYR A 513 25.61 -11.99 -20.64
N ASP A 514 24.63 -12.44 -19.86
CA ASP A 514 24.65 -13.73 -19.17
C ASP A 514 23.48 -14.59 -19.65
N VAL A 515 23.71 -15.91 -19.78
CA VAL A 515 22.64 -16.88 -20.04
C VAL A 515 22.38 -17.65 -18.75
N VAL A 516 21.15 -17.58 -18.25
CA VAL A 516 20.71 -18.19 -16.99
C VAL A 516 19.71 -19.29 -17.31
N THR A 517 20.11 -20.53 -17.07
CA THR A 517 19.22 -21.70 -17.20
C THR A 517 18.52 -21.93 -15.87
N ILE A 518 17.19 -21.87 -15.86
CA ILE A 518 16.40 -22.08 -14.65
C ILE A 518 16.04 -23.57 -14.51
N SER A 519 16.43 -24.14 -13.37
CA SER A 519 16.14 -25.50 -12.96
C SER A 519 15.33 -25.53 -11.66
N ALA A 520 15.08 -26.74 -11.14
CA ALA A 520 14.45 -26.94 -9.84
C ALA A 520 15.15 -26.10 -8.75
N PRO A 521 14.40 -25.38 -7.90
CA PRO A 521 15.00 -24.53 -6.88
C PRO A 521 15.77 -25.36 -5.86
N SER A 522 16.96 -24.87 -5.50
CA SER A 522 17.75 -25.30 -4.35
C SER A 522 17.00 -25.11 -3.03
N GLN A 523 17.48 -25.74 -1.96
CA GLN A 523 16.87 -25.57 -0.64
C GLN A 523 16.86 -24.09 -0.23
N GLN A 524 17.97 -23.38 -0.45
CA GLN A 524 18.07 -21.96 -0.14
C GLN A 524 17.03 -21.14 -0.91
N GLU A 525 16.82 -21.38 -2.21
CA GLU A 525 15.82 -20.64 -3.00
C GLU A 525 14.39 -20.89 -2.50
N LYS A 526 14.09 -22.10 -2.00
CA LYS A 526 12.77 -22.43 -1.41
C LYS A 526 12.54 -21.73 -0.07
N ASP A 527 13.60 -21.36 0.63
CA ASP A 527 13.54 -20.66 1.89
C ASP A 527 13.18 -19.18 1.71
N TYR A 528 13.04 -18.66 0.48
CA TYR A 528 12.62 -17.28 0.22
C TYR A 528 11.31 -17.19 -0.58
N HIS A 529 10.84 -15.95 -0.79
CA HIS A 529 9.78 -15.66 -1.74
C HIS A 529 10.12 -16.18 -3.15
N TYR A 530 9.13 -16.69 -3.90
CA TYR A 530 9.33 -17.29 -5.22
C TYR A 530 10.19 -16.43 -6.17
N LEU A 531 9.89 -15.14 -6.27
CA LEU A 531 10.60 -14.21 -7.15
C LEU A 531 12.05 -13.91 -6.73
N TRP A 532 12.42 -14.20 -5.48
CA TRP A 532 13.74 -13.87 -4.92
C TRP A 532 14.87 -14.43 -5.78
N ARG A 533 14.74 -15.68 -6.23
CA ARG A 533 15.78 -16.37 -7.03
C ARG A 533 16.05 -15.68 -8.36
N PHE A 534 15.03 -15.10 -9.00
CA PHE A 534 15.19 -14.45 -10.31
C PHE A 534 15.79 -13.06 -10.16
N TYR A 535 15.42 -12.31 -9.12
CA TYR A 535 16.00 -10.99 -8.84
C TYR A 535 17.52 -11.03 -8.65
N GLN A 536 18.09 -12.15 -8.17
CA GLN A 536 19.54 -12.33 -8.05
C GLN A 536 20.27 -12.27 -9.41
N HIS A 537 19.57 -12.65 -10.48
CA HIS A 537 20.09 -12.73 -11.83
C HIS A 537 19.75 -11.52 -12.70
N PHE A 538 18.97 -10.55 -12.22
CA PHE A 538 18.57 -9.42 -13.05
C PHE A 538 19.77 -8.55 -13.46
N PRO A 539 19.79 -8.08 -14.72
CA PRO A 539 20.97 -7.40 -15.27
C PRO A 539 21.18 -6.04 -14.60
N PRO A 540 22.43 -5.62 -14.37
CA PRO A 540 22.73 -4.23 -14.14
C PRO A 540 22.54 -3.42 -15.43
N LYS A 541 22.49 -2.09 -15.30
CA LYS A 541 22.40 -1.13 -16.39
C LYS A 541 23.39 -1.43 -17.52
N GLY A 542 22.87 -1.53 -18.74
CA GLY A 542 23.62 -1.79 -19.96
C GLY A 542 24.00 -3.25 -20.19
N LYS A 543 23.77 -4.15 -19.24
CA LYS A 543 23.96 -5.59 -19.44
C LYS A 543 22.66 -6.26 -19.86
N MET A 544 22.81 -7.46 -20.43
CA MET A 544 21.72 -8.31 -20.86
C MET A 544 21.70 -9.60 -20.03
N VAL A 545 20.52 -10.11 -19.70
CA VAL A 545 20.36 -11.46 -19.16
C VAL A 545 19.33 -12.21 -19.98
N ILE A 546 19.68 -13.42 -20.39
CA ILE A 546 18.84 -14.32 -21.18
C ILE A 546 18.45 -15.51 -20.31
N PHE A 547 17.15 -15.63 -20.01
CA PHE A 547 16.58 -16.73 -19.25
C PHE A 547 16.16 -17.86 -20.19
N ASP A 548 16.74 -19.05 -20.01
CA ASP A 548 16.26 -20.31 -20.59
C ASP A 548 15.40 -21.02 -19.52
N ARG A 549 14.07 -20.93 -19.69
CA ARG A 549 13.06 -21.03 -18.63
C ARG A 549 13.18 -19.90 -17.59
N SER A 550 12.10 -19.59 -16.89
CA SER A 550 12.02 -18.42 -16.00
C SER A 550 10.98 -18.57 -14.89
N TRP A 551 10.54 -17.44 -14.31
CA TRP A 551 9.46 -17.36 -13.31
C TRP A 551 8.10 -17.85 -13.83
N TYR A 552 7.94 -17.98 -15.15
CA TYR A 552 6.76 -18.60 -15.73
C TYR A 552 6.61 -20.09 -15.39
N GLY A 553 7.68 -20.74 -14.89
CA GLY A 553 7.61 -22.10 -14.35
C GLY A 553 6.50 -22.31 -13.31
N ARG A 554 6.19 -21.29 -12.48
CA ARG A 554 5.11 -21.36 -11.48
C ARG A 554 3.73 -21.61 -12.09
N VAL A 555 3.46 -20.97 -13.23
CA VAL A 555 2.16 -21.06 -13.92
C VAL A 555 2.13 -22.11 -15.04
N LEU A 556 3.25 -22.82 -15.22
CA LEU A 556 3.42 -23.92 -16.18
C LEU A 556 3.69 -25.23 -15.44
N VAL A 557 4.95 -25.67 -15.38
CA VAL A 557 5.34 -26.97 -14.84
C VAL A 557 4.95 -27.14 -13.36
N GLU A 558 5.12 -26.12 -12.52
CA GLU A 558 4.82 -26.26 -11.09
C GLU A 558 3.32 -26.38 -10.82
N ARG A 559 2.48 -25.75 -11.65
CA ARG A 559 1.02 -25.88 -11.61
C ARG A 559 0.58 -27.29 -12.00
N ILE A 560 1.18 -27.85 -13.06
CA ILE A 560 0.75 -29.14 -13.62
C ILE A 560 1.24 -30.30 -12.75
N GLU A 561 2.48 -30.23 -12.27
CA GLU A 561 3.09 -31.25 -11.40
C GLU A 561 2.69 -31.09 -9.92
N GLY A 562 1.95 -30.03 -9.57
CA GLY A 562 1.52 -29.78 -8.19
C GLY A 562 2.64 -29.35 -7.25
N PHE A 563 3.72 -28.77 -7.77
CA PHE A 563 4.80 -28.18 -6.95
C PHE A 563 4.44 -26.82 -6.36
N ALA A 564 3.40 -26.17 -6.90
CA ALA A 564 2.77 -24.98 -6.33
C ALA A 564 1.29 -25.28 -6.08
N SER A 565 0.78 -24.89 -4.91
CA SER A 565 -0.65 -24.92 -4.62
C SER A 565 -1.42 -23.96 -5.52
N GLU A 566 -2.72 -24.20 -5.69
CA GLU A 566 -3.58 -23.35 -6.51
C GLU A 566 -3.52 -21.85 -6.13
N PRO A 567 -3.64 -21.46 -4.85
CA PRO A 567 -3.49 -20.06 -4.48
C PRO A 567 -2.11 -19.46 -4.78
N GLU A 568 -1.05 -20.27 -4.88
CA GLU A 568 0.30 -19.80 -5.20
C GLU A 568 0.47 -19.49 -6.68
N TRP A 569 0.05 -20.39 -7.58
CA TRP A 569 0.22 -20.12 -9.00
C TRP A 569 -0.87 -19.16 -9.54
N GLU A 570 -2.06 -19.13 -8.94
CA GLU A 570 -3.13 -18.21 -9.36
C GLU A 570 -2.76 -16.74 -9.06
N ARG A 571 -2.14 -16.46 -7.90
CA ARG A 571 -1.63 -15.11 -7.61
C ARG A 571 -0.40 -14.73 -8.45
N ALA A 572 0.40 -15.71 -8.86
CA ALA A 572 1.65 -15.48 -9.58
C ALA A 572 1.46 -14.72 -10.91
N TYR A 573 0.33 -14.87 -11.59
CA TYR A 573 0.04 -14.07 -12.80
C TYR A 573 0.09 -12.56 -12.52
N GLY A 574 -0.51 -12.12 -11.40
CA GLY A 574 -0.50 -10.72 -10.98
C GLY A 574 0.89 -10.26 -10.54
N GLU A 575 1.59 -11.10 -9.77
CA GLU A 575 2.96 -10.81 -9.30
C GLU A 575 3.94 -10.66 -10.46
N ILE A 576 3.87 -11.54 -11.46
CA ILE A 576 4.70 -11.50 -12.67
C ILE A 576 4.45 -10.20 -13.45
N ASN A 577 3.19 -9.87 -13.71
CA ASN A 577 2.83 -8.66 -14.45
C ASN A 577 3.32 -7.41 -13.72
N GLN A 578 3.15 -7.33 -12.40
CA GLN A 578 3.62 -6.20 -11.60
C GLN A 578 5.15 -6.07 -11.66
N MET A 579 5.88 -7.18 -11.51
CA MET A 579 7.34 -7.18 -11.60
C MET A 579 7.82 -6.67 -12.98
N GLU A 580 7.30 -7.25 -14.06
CA GLU A 580 7.69 -6.90 -15.42
C GLU A 580 7.35 -5.44 -15.77
N GLU A 581 6.15 -4.99 -15.41
CA GLU A 581 5.73 -3.60 -15.60
C GLU A 581 6.63 -2.62 -14.85
N GLN A 582 6.99 -2.92 -13.60
CA GLN A 582 7.85 -2.06 -12.80
C GLN A 582 9.27 -1.94 -13.36
N LEU A 583 9.82 -3.05 -13.86
CA LEU A 583 11.14 -3.07 -14.50
C LEU A 583 11.12 -2.32 -15.84
N SER A 584 10.09 -2.56 -16.66
CA SER A 584 9.89 -1.85 -17.93
C SER A 584 9.74 -0.33 -17.72
N LYS A 585 8.91 0.10 -16.76
CA LYS A 585 8.77 1.53 -16.35
C LYS A 585 10.06 2.15 -15.78
N GLN A 586 11.04 1.34 -15.39
CA GLN A 586 12.37 1.79 -14.98
C GLN A 586 13.38 1.87 -16.15
N GLY A 587 12.94 1.58 -17.38
CA GLY A 587 13.74 1.67 -18.59
C GLY A 587 14.44 0.35 -18.95
N MET A 588 14.00 -0.78 -18.42
CA MET A 588 14.48 -2.10 -18.82
C MET A 588 13.77 -2.58 -20.09
N LEU A 589 14.52 -3.01 -21.10
CA LEU A 589 13.96 -3.70 -22.25
C LEU A 589 13.69 -5.16 -21.86
N ILE A 590 12.43 -5.59 -21.92
CA ILE A 590 12.03 -6.96 -21.58
C ILE A 590 11.39 -7.61 -22.81
N LEU A 591 11.95 -8.73 -23.26
CA LEU A 591 11.51 -9.49 -24.42
C LEU A 591 11.11 -10.89 -23.98
N LYS A 592 9.92 -11.36 -24.38
CA LYS A 592 9.39 -12.67 -23.98
C LYS A 592 9.04 -13.49 -25.20
N TYR A 593 9.72 -14.62 -25.39
CA TYR A 593 9.55 -15.52 -26.52
C TYR A 593 8.94 -16.83 -26.07
N PHE A 594 7.80 -17.19 -26.65
CA PHE A 594 7.16 -18.49 -26.44
C PHE A 594 7.27 -19.34 -27.70
N ILE A 595 8.15 -20.34 -27.71
CA ILE A 595 8.34 -21.19 -28.89
C ILE A 595 7.36 -22.37 -28.86
N MET A 596 6.45 -22.40 -29.83
CA MET A 596 5.40 -23.42 -29.95
C MET A 596 5.71 -24.40 -31.07
N ILE A 597 5.56 -25.70 -30.81
CA ILE A 597 5.56 -26.77 -31.81
C ILE A 597 4.30 -27.61 -31.62
N ASP A 598 3.87 -28.32 -32.65
CA ASP A 598 2.79 -29.30 -32.49
C ASP A 598 3.29 -30.59 -31.83
N SER A 599 2.32 -31.41 -31.41
CA SER A 599 2.59 -32.68 -30.71
C SER A 599 3.35 -33.67 -31.60
N ASP A 600 3.14 -33.64 -32.92
CA ASP A 600 3.79 -34.58 -33.85
C ASP A 600 5.26 -34.24 -34.06
N GLU A 601 5.58 -32.96 -34.27
CA GLU A 601 6.94 -32.45 -34.38
C GLU A 601 7.69 -32.60 -33.04
N GLN A 602 7.01 -32.48 -31.89
CA GLN A 602 7.62 -32.79 -30.60
C GLN A 602 8.06 -34.26 -30.54
N LEU A 603 7.17 -35.20 -30.88
CA LEU A 603 7.47 -36.64 -30.86
C LEU A 603 8.62 -36.98 -31.81
N LYS A 604 8.58 -36.43 -33.03
CA LYS A 604 9.66 -36.59 -34.00
C LYS A 604 11.00 -36.12 -33.43
N ARG A 605 11.04 -34.95 -32.78
CA ARG A 605 12.26 -34.44 -32.15
C ARG A 605 12.72 -35.26 -30.96
N PHE A 606 11.82 -35.92 -30.23
CA PHE A 606 12.21 -36.86 -29.18
C PHE A 606 12.87 -38.09 -29.79
N ASN A 607 12.25 -38.70 -30.80
CA ASN A 607 12.83 -39.86 -31.49
C ASN A 607 14.19 -39.53 -32.13
N ASP A 608 14.33 -38.35 -32.77
CA ASP A 608 15.60 -37.90 -33.34
C ASP A 608 16.71 -37.74 -32.28
N ARG A 609 16.36 -37.28 -31.07
CA ARG A 609 17.31 -37.11 -29.95
C ARG A 609 17.71 -38.43 -29.32
N GLU A 610 16.79 -39.39 -29.24
CA GLU A 610 17.06 -40.73 -28.73
C GLU A 610 18.07 -41.49 -29.63
N GLN A 611 18.00 -41.25 -30.94
CA GLN A 611 18.88 -41.88 -31.93
C GLN A 611 20.25 -41.19 -32.07
N ASP A 612 20.39 -39.94 -31.60
CA ASP A 612 21.61 -39.14 -31.73
C ASP A 612 22.43 -39.16 -30.43
N GLN A 613 23.58 -39.83 -30.44
CA GLN A 613 24.48 -39.98 -29.28
C GLN A 613 24.89 -38.65 -28.65
N ASP A 614 24.97 -37.57 -29.44
CA ASP A 614 25.34 -36.23 -28.97
C ASP A 614 24.13 -35.44 -28.42
N LYS A 615 22.93 -36.02 -28.43
CA LYS A 615 21.70 -35.37 -27.96
C LYS A 615 20.87 -36.18 -27.00
N VAL A 616 21.17 -37.47 -26.78
CA VAL A 616 20.45 -38.33 -25.81
C VAL A 616 20.35 -37.69 -24.43
N TYR A 617 21.41 -36.98 -23.98
CA TYR A 617 21.41 -36.29 -22.68
C TYR A 617 20.35 -35.19 -22.54
N LYS A 618 19.70 -34.78 -23.64
CA LYS A 618 18.62 -33.77 -23.67
C LYS A 618 17.22 -34.38 -23.54
N LEU A 619 17.12 -35.68 -23.27
CA LEU A 619 15.87 -36.38 -22.98
C LEU A 619 15.93 -36.94 -21.56
N THR A 620 14.84 -36.74 -20.84
CA THR A 620 14.62 -37.21 -19.48
C THR A 620 13.26 -37.90 -19.39
N ASP A 621 13.06 -38.71 -18.36
CA ASP A 621 11.74 -39.32 -18.08
C ASP A 621 10.65 -38.25 -17.85
N GLU A 622 11.05 -37.06 -17.40
CA GLU A 622 10.17 -35.91 -17.22
C GLU A 622 9.62 -35.40 -18.56
N ASP A 623 10.44 -35.37 -19.62
CA ASP A 623 9.99 -34.92 -20.95
C ASP A 623 8.85 -35.80 -21.50
N TRP A 624 8.91 -37.12 -21.26
CA TRP A 624 7.86 -38.05 -21.65
C TRP A 624 6.59 -37.88 -20.80
N ARG A 625 6.73 -37.68 -19.48
CA ARG A 625 5.58 -37.39 -18.60
C ARG A 625 4.90 -36.07 -18.97
N ASN A 626 5.67 -35.03 -19.31
CA ASN A 626 5.12 -33.73 -19.71
C ASN A 626 4.28 -33.87 -20.99
N ARG A 627 4.74 -34.71 -21.92
CA ARG A 627 4.01 -35.03 -23.15
C ARG A 627 2.68 -35.75 -22.86
N ASP A 628 2.65 -36.68 -21.91
CA ASP A 628 1.40 -37.35 -21.51
C ASP A 628 0.34 -36.37 -20.96
N HIS A 629 0.79 -35.21 -20.46
CA HIS A 629 -0.05 -34.11 -19.97
C HIS A 629 -0.26 -32.98 -20.99
N TRP A 630 -0.11 -33.26 -22.29
CA TRP A 630 -0.17 -32.25 -23.37
C TRP A 630 -1.35 -31.27 -23.24
N ASP A 631 -2.56 -31.78 -23.03
CA ASP A 631 -3.77 -30.96 -22.95
C ASP A 631 -3.75 -30.02 -21.73
N ALA A 632 -3.26 -30.48 -20.58
CA ALA A 632 -3.10 -29.65 -19.40
C ALA A 632 -2.05 -28.54 -19.62
N TYR A 633 -0.97 -28.86 -20.32
CA TYR A 633 -0.01 -27.86 -20.77
C TYR A 633 -0.63 -26.88 -21.75
N GLN A 634 -1.46 -27.32 -22.71
CA GLN A 634 -2.14 -26.43 -23.65
C GLN A 634 -2.98 -25.39 -22.92
N ASP A 635 -3.77 -25.80 -21.92
CA ASP A 635 -4.58 -24.89 -21.12
C ASP A 635 -3.71 -23.90 -20.34
N ALA A 636 -2.66 -24.39 -19.67
CA ALA A 636 -1.75 -23.55 -18.89
C ALA A 636 -0.98 -22.55 -19.77
N MET A 637 -0.52 -22.97 -20.95
CA MET A 637 0.19 -22.13 -21.91
C MET A 637 -0.71 -21.03 -22.46
N ASN A 638 -1.94 -21.38 -22.87
CA ASN A 638 -2.92 -20.39 -23.37
C ASN A 638 -3.29 -19.36 -22.29
N GLU A 639 -3.56 -19.83 -21.07
CA GLU A 639 -3.88 -18.95 -19.95
C GLU A 639 -2.71 -18.04 -19.57
N MET A 640 -1.48 -18.57 -19.52
CA MET A 640 -0.27 -17.77 -19.29
C MET A 640 -0.11 -16.68 -20.35
N LEU A 641 -0.17 -17.03 -21.63
CA LEU A 641 -0.02 -16.08 -22.72
C LEU A 641 -1.11 -15.00 -22.65
N HIS A 642 -2.35 -15.38 -22.38
CA HIS A 642 -3.43 -14.41 -22.25
C HIS A 642 -3.28 -13.47 -21.04
N ARG A 643 -3.02 -14.02 -19.85
CA ARG A 643 -3.00 -13.24 -18.61
C ARG A 643 -1.74 -12.39 -18.43
N THR A 644 -0.65 -12.71 -19.15
CA THR A 644 0.65 -12.06 -18.97
C THR A 644 1.22 -11.41 -20.21
N SER A 645 0.53 -11.46 -21.36
CA SER A 645 0.88 -10.64 -22.51
C SER A 645 0.30 -9.23 -22.33
N THR A 646 1.01 -8.40 -21.57
CA THR A 646 0.61 -7.01 -21.31
C THR A 646 1.00 -6.08 -22.46
N GLU A 647 0.44 -4.87 -22.50
CA GLU A 647 0.82 -3.85 -23.49
C GLU A 647 2.30 -3.44 -23.37
N LEU A 648 2.80 -3.33 -22.14
CA LEU A 648 4.19 -2.92 -21.87
C LEU A 648 5.21 -4.03 -22.10
N VAL A 649 4.81 -5.29 -21.87
CA VAL A 649 5.69 -6.45 -21.98
C VAL A 649 4.90 -7.60 -22.63
N PRO A 650 4.70 -7.56 -23.96
CA PRO A 650 3.92 -8.55 -24.67
C PRO A 650 4.68 -9.87 -24.82
N TRP A 651 3.93 -10.95 -25.06
CA TRP A 651 4.51 -12.22 -25.50
C TRP A 651 4.63 -12.24 -27.03
N VAL A 652 5.79 -12.71 -27.51
CA VAL A 652 6.00 -13.07 -28.91
C VAL A 652 5.88 -14.59 -29.03
N ILE A 653 4.78 -15.05 -29.63
CA ILE A 653 4.57 -16.46 -29.94
C ILE A 653 5.38 -16.80 -31.20
N VAL A 654 6.27 -17.77 -31.12
CA VAL A 654 7.19 -18.16 -32.19
C VAL A 654 6.80 -19.53 -32.73
N GLU A 655 6.51 -19.59 -34.04
CA GLU A 655 6.21 -20.81 -34.77
C GLU A 655 7.48 -21.65 -34.89
N GLY A 656 7.54 -22.73 -34.11
CA GLY A 656 8.75 -23.48 -33.81
C GLY A 656 9.00 -24.70 -34.67
N ASN A 657 8.04 -25.12 -35.51
CA ASN A 657 8.10 -26.37 -36.27
C ASN A 657 9.33 -26.39 -37.19
N ASP A 658 9.53 -25.32 -37.95
CA ASP A 658 10.80 -25.07 -38.63
C ASP A 658 11.75 -24.26 -37.72
N LYS A 659 12.87 -24.88 -37.34
CA LYS A 659 13.86 -24.25 -36.45
C LYS A 659 14.48 -23.01 -37.09
N ARG A 660 14.64 -23.00 -38.41
CA ARG A 660 15.27 -21.87 -39.13
C ARG A 660 14.37 -20.65 -39.06
N TYR A 661 13.09 -20.81 -39.39
CA TYR A 661 12.08 -19.77 -39.28
C TYR A 661 11.99 -19.23 -37.85
N ALA A 662 11.89 -20.12 -36.85
CA ALA A 662 11.80 -19.75 -35.44
C ALA A 662 12.98 -18.87 -34.98
N ARG A 663 14.20 -19.24 -35.38
CA ARG A 663 15.40 -18.45 -35.07
C ARG A 663 15.33 -17.07 -35.70
N LEU A 664 15.03 -16.97 -37.00
CA LEU A 664 14.94 -15.67 -37.67
C LEU A 664 13.87 -14.79 -37.03
N LYS A 665 12.70 -15.34 -36.66
CA LYS A 665 11.63 -14.57 -36.01
C LYS A 665 12.10 -13.94 -34.69
N VAL A 666 12.79 -14.71 -33.85
CA VAL A 666 13.38 -14.20 -32.59
C VAL A 666 14.40 -13.10 -32.87
N LEU A 667 15.30 -13.28 -33.84
CA LEU A 667 16.34 -12.29 -34.15
C LEU A 667 15.73 -11.01 -34.73
N ARG A 668 14.75 -11.11 -35.63
CA ARG A 668 14.04 -9.97 -36.22
C ARG A 668 13.31 -9.16 -35.14
N ASP A 669 12.59 -9.82 -34.25
CA ASP A 669 11.90 -9.15 -33.15
C ASP A 669 12.90 -8.46 -32.20
N PHE A 670 13.99 -9.12 -31.81
CA PHE A 670 15.03 -8.49 -31.00
C PHE A 670 15.55 -7.20 -31.66
N VAL A 671 15.88 -7.25 -32.96
CA VAL A 671 16.37 -6.09 -33.72
C VAL A 671 15.34 -4.96 -33.71
N GLU A 672 14.08 -5.27 -34.03
CA GLU A 672 12.98 -4.30 -34.06
C GLU A 672 12.78 -3.62 -32.70
N GLN A 673 12.74 -4.40 -31.62
CA GLN A 673 12.52 -3.87 -30.27
C GLN A 673 13.73 -3.09 -29.74
N ALA A 674 14.95 -3.54 -30.06
CA ALA A 674 16.16 -2.82 -29.69
C ALA A 674 16.26 -1.47 -30.42
N LYS A 675 15.92 -1.41 -31.72
CA LYS A 675 15.85 -0.15 -32.48
C LYS A 675 14.83 0.82 -31.91
N ARG A 676 13.60 0.35 -31.64
CA ARG A 676 12.55 1.13 -30.98
C ARG A 676 13.03 1.71 -29.66
N THR A 677 13.63 0.87 -28.83
CA THR A 677 14.15 1.25 -27.51
C THR A 677 15.26 2.32 -27.62
N LEU A 678 16.10 2.22 -28.64
CA LEU A 678 17.17 3.19 -28.91
C LEU A 678 16.69 4.44 -29.67
N ASN A 679 15.42 4.49 -30.07
CA ASN A 679 14.83 5.50 -30.97
C ASN A 679 15.62 5.64 -32.28
N LEU A 680 15.91 4.50 -32.93
CA LEU A 680 16.63 4.43 -34.21
C LEU A 680 15.73 4.19 -35.42
N ASP A 681 14.41 4.36 -35.26
CA ASP A 681 13.41 4.17 -36.33
C ASP A 681 13.28 5.38 -37.28
N ASP A 682 14.29 6.26 -37.33
CA ASP A 682 14.38 7.41 -38.26
C ASP A 682 15.23 7.12 -39.51
#